data_AF-A0A8J9ZWU3-F1
#
_entry.id   AF-A0A8J9ZWU3-F1
#
_cell.length_a   1.000
_cell.length_b   1.000
_cell.length_c   1.000
_cell.angle_alpha   90.00
_cell.angle_beta   90.00
_cell.angle_gamma   90.00
#
_symmetry.space_group_name_H-M   'P 1'
#
loop_
_entity.id
_entity.type
_entity.pdbx_description
1 polymer ?
#
loop_
_entity_poly.entity_id
_entity_poly.type
_entity_poly.pdbx_seq_one_letter_code
_entity_poly.pdbx_strand_id
1 'polypeptide(L)'
;MSEAEKKVFLLVILIQTSVSFRPNRFSAFYPLDYTHEDITKTAALKVVAKFLEENPEEDRTVTPGQLQNLDPLTPSSIFSSYYGGPVSAKNFDEAIGDITKANADIDKHDLWTSSVHFNAEQFQTALTRLRNLRTIIIATLRKADLTDLDVAAARINTGSYLHTLQDFYSNTNWVENNGALIYQDLGMPDRPNPPVASTGINTCSSTDCPPGGPSGGPVTNCENNLIVPEGVLTSGYRSDQDVHKPAATHEWLGKCSHGGTNDATRELTATGGINKESLNPAESPHHFLHETAALASINATEHFFYAAGSGLKDQVGVDVFRRFFNLASGTSLCIVMDDTGSMSDDIAAAKAVSIEIIQRAAANPFDKPYNYVLVPFNDPMSDAGNMTITRNSTVYIDAINALNAHGGADCPEMAMTGLELALQNTLTKSKIYLFTDADPKDSHKLQDVLSLLQQKKSTITFLLTGSCPRKRRDLHERSKRAVIGSPYDVIAEESGGKVFDITKDEVAEVSEVIALEVNGAPVTVMTKSVSESGSRDQEIPVDVALLEMVITLTGSATAPVFQLYTPTGATQSFGTADAQVVIETDRYKVLKLTAPAAGTWTLHLGNGQGYDIEVTGKSVLDFSTEFLDPGSGFPIDGRPVGDSEYRLVVRGSGLENAGNVTSATLLDQSGAVLRRIYLQTSSGRGEPVYTAAILPPPQPFRISVEGIDQQNNTFKRLLTTLIESESLRLDLAVENREPLYPGGSSRVGFVLVNEGSEDTFQLTVSDDAGLVTGVTPTNVTMATGTNVTGYVTFSAATSVSPGTASTAIVSAQSSLGSSTAPSNFITIQVIVSERIILVIDTSPPVCTITSVDGDCTMERQHPDVCADWSWSARMRITDSGLGLSRVYGDVSTGTVLTCATHTFVPGLQDVAIAANYSSTCCHPKMTVTAVDLAGYVDQCVVDFSIPTTTRAPPTAAVTSDMSVEANTIATDANMTVNEFTEEVKMIFKDTVANSMTSYCQRNVIEFVSCRQTEHLAKRSTHDPWTFDSDNVVILEGFPRASILPERITLAFFVSNPNSSPEKNAPVAGNLLLMVMQHNQVNVEEALGWKTIHSIYPYVVSTNATEEPDYPVADSSPRVLYIVIGVVVAVVAITVLIVLIVRGKKKPNMTKPSYELDINLDPPMAGHVNRAMKTTDEQITWPMDNETREGQVPMTGLYSLMR
;
A
#
# COMPACT_ATOMS: atom_id res chain seq x y z
N MET A 1 18.36 14.34 -14.30
CA MET A 1 18.29 12.90 -14.04
C MET A 1 17.36 12.26 -15.03
N SER A 2 17.80 11.20 -15.71
CA SER A 2 16.94 10.36 -16.55
C SER A 2 15.90 9.60 -15.70
N GLU A 3 14.83 9.11 -16.32
CA GLU A 3 13.81 8.33 -15.61
C GLU A 3 14.36 7.02 -15.03
N ALA A 4 15.35 6.42 -15.71
CA ALA A 4 16.13 5.31 -15.16
C ALA A 4 16.89 5.73 -13.90
N GLU A 5 17.50 6.91 -13.86
CA GLU A 5 18.17 7.43 -12.66
C GLU A 5 17.19 7.75 -11.53
N LYS A 6 15.97 8.23 -11.83
CA LYS A 6 14.93 8.48 -10.80
C LYS A 6 14.31 7.20 -10.26
N LYS A 7 14.05 6.21 -11.12
CA LYS A 7 13.58 4.87 -10.71
C LYS A 7 14.65 4.13 -9.91
N VAL A 8 15.92 4.21 -10.33
CA VAL A 8 17.06 3.70 -9.55
C VAL A 8 17.24 4.46 -8.24
N PHE A 9 16.96 5.76 -8.19
CA PHE A 9 17.03 6.55 -6.96
C PHE A 9 15.91 6.20 -5.98
N LEU A 10 14.66 6.07 -6.45
CA LEU A 10 13.52 5.62 -5.65
C LEU A 10 13.70 4.16 -5.17
N LEU A 11 14.25 3.32 -6.05
CA LEU A 11 14.66 1.94 -5.78
C LEU A 11 15.70 1.90 -4.66
N VAL A 12 16.76 2.69 -4.76
CA VAL A 12 17.82 2.79 -3.73
C VAL A 12 17.26 3.31 -2.41
N ILE A 13 16.30 4.24 -2.43
CA ILE A 13 15.64 4.75 -1.23
C ILE A 13 14.79 3.67 -0.55
N LEU A 14 13.82 3.07 -1.26
CA LEU A 14 12.93 2.04 -0.70
C LEU A 14 13.68 0.77 -0.28
N ILE A 15 14.77 0.44 -0.96
CA ILE A 15 15.62 -0.72 -0.64
C ILE A 15 16.52 -0.42 0.58
N GLN A 16 16.98 0.80 0.78
CA GLN A 16 18.10 1.03 1.71
C GLN A 16 17.72 1.76 3.02
N THR A 17 16.64 2.53 3.10
CA THR A 17 16.25 3.20 4.36
C THR A 17 15.22 2.38 5.15
N SER A 18 15.58 1.97 6.36
CA SER A 18 14.67 1.67 7.46
C SER A 18 13.87 2.95 7.77
N VAL A 19 12.56 2.95 7.45
CA VAL A 19 11.61 4.06 7.66
C VAL A 19 10.48 3.64 8.60
N SER A 20 10.07 2.39 8.45
CA SER A 20 8.97 1.65 9.08
C SER A 20 9.34 0.16 9.05
N PHE A 21 8.49 -0.70 9.62
CA PHE A 21 8.62 -2.14 9.32
C PHE A 21 8.57 -2.35 7.80
N ARG A 22 9.35 -3.29 7.26
CA ARG A 22 9.34 -3.51 5.81
C ARG A 22 7.93 -3.88 5.33
N PRO A 23 7.45 -3.37 4.19
CA PRO A 23 6.08 -3.59 3.73
C PRO A 23 5.70 -5.08 3.63
N ASN A 24 6.58 -5.89 3.04
CA ASN A 24 6.37 -7.30 2.76
C ASN A 24 7.69 -8.08 2.63
N ARG A 25 7.62 -9.40 2.55
CA ARG A 25 8.83 -10.26 2.47
C ARG A 25 9.75 -9.98 1.28
N PHE A 26 9.24 -9.38 0.20
CA PHE A 26 10.04 -9.04 -0.99
C PHE A 26 10.77 -7.72 -0.86
N SER A 27 10.39 -6.90 0.12
CA SER A 27 11.09 -5.69 0.55
C SER A 27 12.10 -5.94 1.68
N ALA A 28 12.13 -7.15 2.26
CA ALA A 28 13.02 -7.51 3.35
C ALA A 28 14.35 -8.10 2.82
N PHE A 29 15.48 -7.51 3.24
CA PHE A 29 16.83 -8.06 2.96
C PHE A 29 17.20 -9.21 3.89
N TYR A 30 16.58 -9.23 5.07
CA TYR A 30 16.75 -10.25 6.08
C TYR A 30 15.47 -11.08 6.14
N PRO A 31 15.49 -12.35 5.68
CA PRO A 31 14.27 -13.16 5.56
C PRO A 31 13.53 -13.45 6.86
N LEU A 32 14.13 -13.12 8.00
CA LEU A 32 13.56 -13.32 9.34
C LEU A 32 13.02 -12.02 9.94
N ASP A 33 13.14 -10.89 9.26
CA ASP A 33 12.48 -9.65 9.67
C ASP A 33 10.96 -9.87 9.67
N TYR A 34 10.29 -9.35 10.68
CA TYR A 34 8.86 -9.15 10.66
C TYR A 34 8.53 -7.97 9.77
N THR A 35 7.62 -8.21 8.83
CA THR A 35 7.09 -7.18 7.91
C THR A 35 5.71 -6.72 8.36
N HIS A 36 5.23 -5.59 7.83
CA HIS A 36 3.84 -5.16 8.01
C HIS A 36 2.84 -6.24 7.57
N GLU A 37 3.15 -6.96 6.47
CA GLU A 37 2.38 -8.14 6.02
C GLU A 37 2.35 -9.23 7.10
N ASP A 38 3.49 -9.62 7.67
CA ASP A 38 3.58 -10.69 8.66
C ASP A 38 2.84 -10.34 9.96
N ILE A 39 3.05 -9.12 10.48
CA ILE A 39 2.41 -8.62 11.70
C ILE A 39 0.88 -8.63 11.54
N THR A 40 0.39 -8.06 10.44
CA THR A 40 -1.03 -7.92 10.16
C THR A 40 -1.70 -9.27 9.91
N LYS A 41 -1.10 -10.13 9.08
CA LYS A 41 -1.64 -11.48 8.78
C LYS A 41 -1.65 -12.36 10.03
N THR A 42 -0.59 -12.33 10.85
CA THR A 42 -0.52 -13.10 12.11
C THR A 42 -1.64 -12.70 13.08
N ALA A 43 -1.84 -11.39 13.29
CA ALA A 43 -2.89 -10.90 14.18
C ALA A 43 -4.29 -11.25 13.66
N ALA A 44 -4.56 -11.06 12.36
CA ALA A 44 -5.85 -11.38 11.75
C ALA A 44 -6.21 -12.87 11.89
N LEU A 45 -5.25 -13.77 11.67
CA LEU A 45 -5.47 -15.21 11.78
C LEU A 45 -5.85 -15.62 13.22
N LYS A 46 -5.13 -15.12 14.22
CA LYS A 46 -5.45 -15.38 15.64
C LYS A 46 -6.82 -14.84 16.03
N VAL A 47 -7.13 -13.61 15.62
CA VAL A 47 -8.41 -12.95 15.87
C VAL A 47 -9.56 -13.73 15.26
N VAL A 48 -9.43 -14.16 14.00
CA VAL A 48 -10.48 -14.90 13.30
C VAL A 48 -10.67 -16.30 13.87
N ALA A 49 -9.58 -17.01 14.20
CA ALA A 49 -9.67 -18.31 14.86
C ALA A 49 -10.46 -18.21 16.18
N LYS A 50 -10.14 -17.21 17.02
CA LYS A 50 -10.88 -16.95 18.25
C LYS A 50 -12.33 -16.53 17.98
N PHE A 51 -12.57 -15.67 16.99
CA PHE A 51 -13.90 -15.19 16.62
C PHE A 51 -14.84 -16.33 16.24
N LEU A 52 -14.38 -17.26 15.40
CA LEU A 52 -15.17 -18.39 14.92
C LEU A 52 -15.48 -19.41 16.04
N GLU A 53 -14.58 -19.57 17.02
CA GLU A 53 -14.85 -20.38 18.21
C GLU A 53 -15.93 -19.76 19.12
N GLU A 54 -15.89 -18.43 19.31
CA GLU A 54 -16.82 -17.72 20.20
C GLU A 54 -18.16 -17.38 19.53
N ASN A 55 -18.19 -17.28 18.19
CA ASN A 55 -19.36 -16.87 17.41
C ASN A 55 -19.59 -17.85 16.23
N PRO A 56 -19.79 -19.15 16.50
CA PRO A 56 -20.04 -20.12 15.45
C PRO A 56 -21.37 -19.83 14.73
N GLU A 57 -21.50 -20.34 13.51
CA GLU A 57 -22.78 -20.39 12.79
C GLU A 57 -23.80 -21.31 13.50
N GLU A 58 -25.10 -21.08 13.27
CA GLU A 58 -26.18 -21.79 13.99
C GLU A 58 -26.06 -23.33 13.95
N ASP A 59 -25.51 -23.88 12.87
CA ASP A 59 -25.31 -25.33 12.66
C ASP A 59 -23.88 -25.80 12.95
N ARG A 60 -23.05 -24.96 13.58
CA ARG A 60 -21.63 -25.25 13.84
C ARG A 60 -21.35 -25.32 15.33
N THR A 61 -20.59 -26.35 15.72
CA THR A 61 -20.07 -26.52 17.08
C THR A 61 -18.56 -26.56 17.04
N VAL A 62 -17.92 -25.65 17.78
CA VAL A 62 -16.46 -25.54 17.87
C VAL A 62 -16.09 -25.51 19.34
N THR A 63 -15.08 -26.28 19.75
CA THR A 63 -14.59 -26.24 21.13
C THR A 63 -13.55 -25.12 21.31
N PRO A 64 -13.53 -24.41 22.46
CA PRO A 64 -12.51 -23.39 22.72
C PRO A 64 -11.08 -23.94 22.56
N GLY A 65 -10.24 -23.22 21.81
CA GLY A 65 -8.87 -23.58 21.48
C GLY A 65 -8.71 -24.55 20.31
N GLN A 66 -9.79 -25.04 19.69
CA GLN A 66 -9.71 -25.94 18.53
C GLN A 66 -9.05 -25.30 17.31
N LEU A 67 -9.37 -24.03 17.02
CA LEU A 67 -8.87 -23.26 15.89
C LEU A 67 -7.62 -22.47 16.29
N GLN A 68 -7.58 -21.92 17.51
CA GLN A 68 -6.46 -21.09 17.96
C GLN A 68 -5.13 -21.86 18.08
N ASN A 69 -5.18 -23.18 18.32
CA ASN A 69 -3.99 -24.02 18.51
C ASN A 69 -3.57 -24.77 17.23
N LEU A 70 -4.10 -24.41 16.06
CA LEU A 70 -3.69 -25.00 14.79
C LEU A 70 -2.23 -24.65 14.48
N ASP A 71 -1.46 -25.64 14.01
CA ASP A 71 -0.08 -25.47 13.56
C ASP A 71 0.12 -26.22 12.23
N PRO A 72 0.33 -25.52 11.10
CA PRO A 72 0.38 -24.06 10.97
C PRO A 72 -1.00 -23.40 11.07
N LEU A 73 -1.08 -22.23 11.70
CA LEU A 73 -2.26 -21.38 11.69
C LEU A 73 -2.35 -20.63 10.35
N THR A 74 -3.28 -21.03 9.49
CA THR A 74 -3.46 -20.49 8.12
C THR A 74 -4.95 -20.33 7.83
N PRO A 75 -5.34 -19.52 6.83
CA PRO A 75 -6.74 -19.44 6.40
C PRO A 75 -7.32 -20.83 6.11
N SER A 76 -6.55 -21.67 5.42
CA SER A 76 -6.95 -23.01 4.99
C SER A 76 -7.14 -23.96 6.17
N SER A 77 -6.21 -23.97 7.14
CA SER A 77 -6.33 -24.84 8.33
C SER A 77 -7.50 -24.41 9.23
N ILE A 78 -7.73 -23.10 9.38
CA ILE A 78 -8.89 -22.56 10.12
C ILE A 78 -10.20 -23.00 9.45
N PHE A 79 -10.35 -22.79 8.14
CA PHE A 79 -11.59 -23.13 7.43
C PHE A 79 -11.83 -24.63 7.39
N SER A 80 -10.80 -25.43 7.11
CA SER A 80 -10.90 -26.89 7.10
C SER A 80 -11.35 -27.45 8.46
N SER A 81 -10.78 -26.94 9.56
CA SER A 81 -11.17 -27.33 10.92
C SER A 81 -12.56 -26.82 11.32
N TYR A 82 -12.90 -25.58 10.96
CA TYR A 82 -14.18 -24.95 11.33
C TYR A 82 -15.37 -25.54 10.55
N TYR A 83 -15.24 -25.67 9.24
CA TYR A 83 -16.29 -26.23 8.39
C TYR A 83 -16.27 -27.76 8.36
N GLY A 84 -15.17 -28.43 8.71
CA GLY A 84 -15.09 -29.90 8.74
C GLY A 84 -15.19 -30.54 7.34
N GLY A 85 -14.86 -29.79 6.29
CA GLY A 85 -14.94 -30.23 4.89
C GLY A 85 -14.24 -29.25 3.94
N PRO A 86 -14.22 -29.55 2.63
CA PRO A 86 -13.47 -28.81 1.62
C PRO A 86 -14.13 -27.47 1.27
N VAL A 87 -13.94 -26.47 2.14
CA VAL A 87 -14.38 -25.09 1.93
C VAL A 87 -13.17 -24.21 1.66
N SER A 88 -13.23 -23.44 0.58
CA SER A 88 -12.14 -22.52 0.23
C SER A 88 -12.02 -21.39 1.24
N ALA A 89 -10.80 -21.14 1.71
CA ALA A 89 -10.46 -19.99 2.55
C ALA A 89 -10.03 -18.75 1.73
N LYS A 90 -10.13 -18.82 0.40
CA LYS A 90 -9.58 -17.81 -0.53
C LYS A 90 -10.14 -16.41 -0.27
N ASN A 91 -11.44 -16.33 0.01
CA ASN A 91 -12.11 -15.07 0.32
C ASN A 91 -11.58 -14.41 1.61
N PHE A 92 -11.26 -15.22 2.62
CA PHE A 92 -10.67 -14.76 3.86
C PHE A 92 -9.20 -14.35 3.68
N ASP A 93 -8.41 -15.15 2.98
CA ASP A 93 -7.00 -14.81 2.69
C ASP A 93 -6.90 -13.51 1.87
N GLU A 94 -7.81 -13.27 0.93
CA GLU A 94 -7.88 -12.00 0.20
C GLU A 94 -8.34 -10.82 1.06
N ALA A 95 -9.29 -11.02 1.97
CA ALA A 95 -9.68 -9.96 2.90
C ALA A 95 -8.50 -9.54 3.80
N ILE A 96 -7.65 -10.49 4.20
CA ILE A 96 -6.37 -10.17 4.86
C ILE A 96 -5.45 -9.44 3.86
N GLY A 97 -5.37 -9.93 2.63
CA GLY A 97 -4.59 -9.34 1.54
C GLY A 97 -4.93 -7.87 1.28
N ASP A 98 -6.20 -7.47 1.31
CA ASP A 98 -6.64 -6.09 1.17
C ASP A 98 -6.05 -5.20 2.29
N ILE A 99 -6.06 -5.70 3.53
CA ILE A 99 -5.56 -4.97 4.71
C ILE A 99 -4.03 -4.90 4.67
N THR A 100 -3.33 -6.00 4.32
CA THR A 100 -1.87 -6.03 4.25
C THR A 100 -1.35 -5.18 3.09
N LYS A 101 -2.01 -5.22 1.93
CA LYS A 101 -1.69 -4.35 0.78
C LYS A 101 -1.86 -2.88 1.16
N ALA A 102 -3.00 -2.51 1.75
CA ALA A 102 -3.25 -1.12 2.15
C ALA A 102 -2.31 -0.62 3.26
N ASN A 103 -1.84 -1.52 4.15
CA ASN A 103 -0.81 -1.21 5.13
C ASN A 103 0.54 -0.94 4.41
N ALA A 104 0.97 -1.86 3.53
CA ALA A 104 2.20 -1.74 2.75
C ALA A 104 2.22 -0.52 1.81
N ASP A 105 1.08 -0.13 1.24
CA ASP A 105 0.97 0.99 0.30
C ASP A 105 1.21 2.35 0.97
N ILE A 106 1.16 2.45 2.30
CA ILE A 106 1.50 3.69 3.01
C ILE A 106 2.97 4.06 2.79
N ASP A 107 3.89 3.10 2.81
CA ASP A 107 5.32 3.32 2.53
C ASP A 107 5.58 3.75 1.08
N LYS A 108 4.64 3.51 0.17
CA LYS A 108 4.72 3.96 -1.23
C LYS A 108 4.31 5.42 -1.40
N HIS A 109 3.43 5.93 -0.54
CA HIS A 109 2.75 7.21 -0.75
C HIS A 109 3.06 8.28 0.29
N ASP A 110 3.28 7.90 1.54
CA ASP A 110 3.44 8.82 2.67
C ASP A 110 4.79 8.65 3.41
N LEU A 111 5.79 8.07 2.74
CA LEU A 111 7.12 7.71 3.29
C LEU A 111 7.81 8.85 4.07
N TRP A 112 7.60 10.10 3.66
CA TRP A 112 8.28 11.28 4.20
C TRP A 112 7.49 11.97 5.32
N THR A 113 6.29 11.50 5.64
CA THR A 113 5.41 12.16 6.62
C THR A 113 5.68 11.63 8.02
N SER A 114 6.32 12.42 8.87
CA SER A 114 6.75 11.99 10.21
C SER A 114 5.60 11.47 11.06
N SER A 115 4.42 12.10 10.97
CA SER A 115 3.23 11.72 11.75
C SER A 115 2.61 10.38 11.34
N VAL A 116 2.89 9.86 10.15
CA VAL A 116 2.40 8.56 9.69
C VAL A 116 3.21 7.42 10.32
N HIS A 117 4.49 7.66 10.59
CA HIS A 117 5.46 6.69 11.11
C HIS A 117 5.86 6.92 12.58
N PHE A 118 5.13 7.79 13.31
CA PHE A 118 5.46 8.21 14.68
C PHE A 118 6.89 8.80 14.85
N ASN A 119 7.47 9.33 13.79
CA ASN A 119 8.79 9.97 13.82
C ASN A 119 8.72 11.41 14.32
N ALA A 120 9.89 11.99 14.62
CA ALA A 120 10.08 13.41 14.91
C ALA A 120 9.23 13.97 16.05
N GLU A 121 8.88 13.13 17.03
CA GLU A 121 8.01 13.45 18.15
C GLU A 121 6.60 13.96 17.73
N GLN A 122 6.13 13.61 16.52
CA GLN A 122 4.81 13.99 15.99
C GLN A 122 3.64 13.17 16.58
N PHE A 123 3.67 12.86 17.88
CA PHE A 123 2.69 12.01 18.55
C PHE A 123 1.27 12.58 18.51
N GLN A 124 1.09 13.89 18.70
CA GLN A 124 -0.23 14.53 18.67
C GLN A 124 -0.91 14.32 17.30
N THR A 125 -0.17 14.59 16.23
CA THR A 125 -0.65 14.45 14.84
C THR A 125 -0.92 12.97 14.51
N ALA A 126 -0.01 12.07 14.91
CA ALA A 126 -0.16 10.63 14.72
C ALA A 126 -1.38 10.04 15.48
N LEU A 127 -1.58 10.42 16.74
CA LEU A 127 -2.74 10.01 17.55
C LEU A 127 -4.04 10.54 16.97
N THR A 128 -4.04 11.77 16.45
CA THR A 128 -5.19 12.34 15.76
C THR A 128 -5.51 11.53 14.50
N ARG A 129 -4.51 11.20 13.68
CA ARG A 129 -4.67 10.33 12.52
C ARG A 129 -5.30 8.98 12.91
N LEU A 130 -4.79 8.32 13.95
CA LEU A 130 -5.34 7.05 14.42
C LEU A 130 -6.80 7.18 14.85
N ARG A 131 -7.15 8.19 15.66
CA ARG A 131 -8.52 8.43 16.12
C ARG A 131 -9.48 8.70 14.95
N ASN A 132 -9.03 9.42 13.93
CA ASN A 132 -9.82 9.73 12.74
C ASN A 132 -10.08 8.48 11.90
N LEU A 133 -9.02 7.74 11.56
CA LEU A 133 -9.13 6.50 10.79
C LEU A 133 -10.03 5.50 11.50
N ARG A 134 -9.89 5.37 12.82
CA ARG A 134 -10.76 4.53 13.64
C ARG A 134 -12.23 4.96 13.57
N THR A 135 -12.50 6.26 13.66
CA THR A 135 -13.86 6.81 13.54
C THR A 135 -14.44 6.53 12.16
N ILE A 136 -13.66 6.74 11.10
CA ILE A 136 -14.03 6.43 9.71
C ILE A 136 -14.38 4.95 9.55
N ILE A 137 -13.50 4.04 9.98
CA ILE A 137 -13.70 2.59 9.86
C ILE A 137 -15.02 2.18 10.53
N ILE A 138 -15.24 2.62 11.77
CA ILE A 138 -16.44 2.27 12.53
C ILE A 138 -17.70 2.90 11.91
N ALA A 139 -17.64 4.16 11.49
CA ALA A 139 -18.78 4.84 10.87
C ALA A 139 -19.18 4.19 9.55
N THR A 140 -18.21 3.88 8.69
CA THR A 140 -18.43 3.17 7.42
C THR A 140 -19.08 1.81 7.65
N LEU A 141 -18.56 1.02 8.59
CA LEU A 141 -19.10 -0.32 8.89
C LEU A 141 -20.46 -0.30 9.61
N ARG A 142 -20.88 0.84 10.17
CA ARG A 142 -22.18 1.01 10.82
C ARG A 142 -23.27 1.60 9.92
N LYS A 143 -22.98 1.86 8.64
CA LYS A 143 -23.98 2.32 7.67
C LYS A 143 -25.17 1.34 7.62
N ALA A 144 -26.39 1.89 7.62
CA ALA A 144 -27.61 1.07 7.58
C ALA A 144 -27.74 0.32 6.24
N ASP A 145 -27.19 0.89 5.18
CA ASP A 145 -27.14 0.41 3.79
C ASP A 145 -25.74 -0.08 3.40
N LEU A 146 -25.00 -0.69 4.33
CA LEU A 146 -23.62 -1.15 4.14
C LEU A 146 -23.44 -1.99 2.86
N THR A 147 -22.67 -1.49 1.90
CA THR A 147 -22.33 -2.18 0.64
C THR A 147 -21.02 -2.97 0.75
N ASP A 148 -20.71 -3.84 -0.22
CA ASP A 148 -19.41 -4.54 -0.25
C ASP A 148 -18.25 -3.59 -0.56
N LEU A 149 -18.52 -2.50 -1.30
CA LEU A 149 -17.55 -1.42 -1.53
C LEU A 149 -17.20 -0.70 -0.24
N ASP A 150 -18.20 -0.41 0.61
CA ASP A 150 -17.95 0.17 1.94
C ASP A 150 -17.09 -0.74 2.82
N VAL A 151 -17.31 -2.06 2.76
CA VAL A 151 -16.52 -3.04 3.50
C VAL A 151 -15.08 -3.08 2.99
N ALA A 152 -14.86 -3.09 1.68
CA ALA A 152 -13.53 -3.02 1.08
C ALA A 152 -12.81 -1.70 1.47
N ALA A 153 -13.52 -0.57 1.41
CA ALA A 153 -13.01 0.72 1.87
C ALA A 153 -12.62 0.71 3.36
N ALA A 154 -13.39 0.03 4.21
CA ALA A 154 -13.06 -0.12 5.62
C ALA A 154 -11.79 -0.96 5.83
N ARG A 155 -11.53 -2.00 5.02
CA ARG A 155 -10.28 -2.77 5.06
C ARG A 155 -9.07 -1.92 4.69
N ILE A 156 -9.20 -1.08 3.67
CA ILE A 156 -8.14 -0.16 3.24
C ILE A 156 -7.81 0.84 4.36
N ASN A 157 -8.82 1.49 4.94
CA ASN A 157 -8.63 2.39 6.08
C ASN A 157 -8.04 1.65 7.30
N THR A 158 -8.40 0.38 7.49
CA THR A 158 -7.81 -0.46 8.53
C THR A 158 -6.33 -0.70 8.26
N GLY A 159 -5.92 -1.01 7.03
CA GLY A 159 -4.50 -1.12 6.67
C GLY A 159 -3.72 0.17 6.98
N SER A 160 -4.28 1.32 6.62
CA SER A 160 -3.71 2.64 6.93
C SER A 160 -3.60 2.92 8.44
N TYR A 161 -4.62 2.54 9.22
CA TYR A 161 -4.60 2.65 10.68
C TYR A 161 -3.52 1.75 11.28
N LEU A 162 -3.44 0.50 10.79
CA LEU A 162 -2.50 -0.49 11.30
C LEU A 162 -1.06 -0.13 10.99
N HIS A 163 -0.78 0.46 9.83
CA HIS A 163 0.55 0.96 9.50
C HIS A 163 1.09 1.92 10.59
N THR A 164 0.36 3.02 10.82
CA THR A 164 0.71 4.01 11.84
C THR A 164 0.71 3.41 13.25
N LEU A 165 -0.20 2.48 13.57
CA LEU A 165 -0.24 1.79 14.86
C LEU A 165 1.02 0.93 15.10
N GLN A 166 1.49 0.23 14.08
CA GLN A 166 2.62 -0.70 14.17
C GLN A 166 3.93 0.08 14.30
N ASP A 167 4.10 1.16 13.56
CA ASP A 167 5.31 2.00 13.61
C ASP A 167 5.52 2.71 14.94
N PHE A 168 4.46 2.95 15.72
CA PHE A 168 4.59 3.40 17.10
C PHE A 168 5.55 2.50 17.91
N TYR A 169 5.52 1.18 17.70
CA TYR A 169 6.34 0.25 18.47
C TYR A 169 7.78 0.13 17.97
N SER A 170 8.03 0.38 16.68
CA SER A 170 9.39 0.35 16.10
C SER A 170 10.13 1.68 16.25
N ASN A 171 9.41 2.81 16.26
CA ASN A 171 10.01 4.14 16.06
C ASN A 171 10.03 5.02 17.30
N THR A 172 9.36 4.58 18.37
CA THR A 172 9.33 5.27 19.68
C THR A 172 10.11 4.49 20.74
N ASN A 173 10.37 5.07 21.90
CA ASN A 173 10.97 4.37 23.05
C ASN A 173 9.98 3.45 23.83
N TRP A 174 8.80 3.15 23.30
CA TRP A 174 7.78 2.39 24.04
C TRP A 174 8.25 0.99 24.46
N VAL A 175 8.88 0.27 23.52
CA VAL A 175 9.30 -1.13 23.69
C VAL A 175 10.47 -1.28 24.65
N GLU A 176 11.35 -0.29 24.73
CA GLU A 176 12.43 -0.21 25.73
C GLU A 176 11.83 -0.10 27.13
N ASN A 177 10.78 0.71 27.28
CA ASN A 177 10.15 0.96 28.57
C ASN A 177 9.23 -0.19 29.02
N ASN A 178 8.54 -0.85 28.09
CA ASN A 178 7.42 -1.74 28.41
C ASN A 178 7.52 -3.16 27.80
N GLY A 179 8.60 -3.46 27.08
CA GLY A 179 8.71 -4.70 26.32
C GLY A 179 7.59 -4.84 25.29
N ALA A 180 7.00 -6.05 25.20
CA ALA A 180 5.94 -6.37 24.25
C ALA A 180 4.52 -5.98 24.71
N LEU A 181 4.39 -5.22 25.80
CA LEU A 181 3.09 -4.71 26.26
C LEU A 181 2.57 -3.63 25.29
N ILE A 182 1.26 -3.55 25.14
CA ILE A 182 0.61 -2.57 24.26
C ILE A 182 0.23 -1.31 25.02
N TYR A 183 0.23 -0.16 24.33
CA TYR A 183 -0.44 1.03 24.84
C TYR A 183 -1.93 0.96 24.53
N GLN A 184 -2.75 0.53 25.48
CA GLN A 184 -4.19 0.26 25.27
C GLN A 184 -4.99 1.50 24.85
N ASP A 185 -4.53 2.70 25.24
CA ASP A 185 -5.16 3.98 24.92
C ASP A 185 -4.71 4.56 23.56
N LEU A 186 -3.76 3.92 22.88
CA LEU A 186 -3.25 4.35 21.57
C LEU A 186 -4.38 4.38 20.53
N GLY A 187 -4.65 5.58 19.98
CA GLY A 187 -5.72 5.76 19.00
C GLY A 187 -7.14 5.71 19.55
N MET A 188 -7.34 5.63 20.87
CA MET A 188 -8.67 5.66 21.48
C MET A 188 -9.24 7.09 21.58
N PRO A 189 -10.54 7.29 21.31
CA PRO A 189 -11.19 8.58 21.51
C PRO A 189 -11.25 8.93 23.01
N ASP A 190 -11.20 10.23 23.32
CA ASP A 190 -11.35 10.77 24.68
C ASP A 190 -10.32 10.31 25.72
N ARG A 191 -9.23 9.65 25.28
CA ARG A 191 -8.09 9.28 26.12
C ARG A 191 -7.00 10.35 26.06
N PRO A 192 -6.40 10.74 27.19
CA PRO A 192 -5.33 11.74 27.21
C PRO A 192 -4.12 11.24 26.44
N ASN A 193 -3.38 12.16 25.84
CA ASN A 193 -2.13 11.81 25.18
C ASN A 193 -1.08 11.35 26.21
N PRO A 194 -0.20 10.39 25.81
CA PRO A 194 0.94 10.04 26.63
C PRO A 194 1.86 11.27 26.79
N PRO A 195 2.62 11.38 27.90
CA PRO A 195 3.66 12.40 28.00
C PRO A 195 4.71 12.22 26.89
N VAL A 196 5.05 13.29 26.19
CA VAL A 196 6.02 13.30 25.08
C VAL A 196 7.09 14.36 25.36
N ALA A 197 8.35 14.03 25.07
CA ALA A 197 9.46 14.95 25.24
C ALA A 197 9.26 16.17 24.33
N SER A 198 9.35 17.38 24.89
CA SER A 198 9.36 18.62 24.11
C SER A 198 10.72 18.84 23.44
N THR A 199 10.81 19.75 22.46
CA THR A 199 12.06 20.01 21.70
C THR A 199 13.26 20.37 22.58
N GLY A 200 13.05 20.92 23.77
CA GLY A 200 14.09 21.29 24.74
C GLY A 200 14.62 20.15 25.61
N ILE A 201 13.93 19.00 25.67
CA ILE A 201 14.35 17.84 26.45
C ILE A 201 15.27 16.95 25.62
N ASN A 202 16.51 16.78 26.08
CA ASN A 202 17.44 15.81 25.48
C ASN A 202 16.94 14.38 25.74
N THR A 203 16.88 13.57 24.69
CA THR A 203 16.34 12.20 24.74
C THR A 203 17.36 11.13 24.39
N CYS A 204 18.46 11.52 23.74
CA CYS A 204 19.57 10.62 23.39
C CYS A 204 20.95 11.21 23.72
N SER A 205 21.90 10.30 23.94
CA SER A 205 23.33 10.59 24.15
C SER A 205 24.21 9.97 23.07
N SER A 206 25.25 10.71 22.66
CA SER A 206 26.31 10.22 21.76
C SER A 206 27.30 9.26 22.42
N THR A 207 27.32 9.17 23.75
CA THR A 207 28.32 8.39 24.52
C THR A 207 28.24 6.90 24.24
N ASP A 208 27.05 6.39 24.01
CA ASP A 208 26.74 4.98 23.88
C ASP A 208 26.52 4.56 22.41
N CYS A 209 26.64 5.51 21.48
CA CYS A 209 26.62 5.29 20.03
C CYS A 209 27.76 6.05 19.33
N PRO A 210 29.04 5.73 19.61
CA PRO A 210 30.16 6.49 19.05
C PRO A 210 30.24 6.33 17.53
N PRO A 211 30.50 7.42 16.77
CA PRO A 211 30.71 7.33 15.33
C PRO A 211 31.92 6.43 15.02
N GLY A 212 31.71 5.46 14.13
CA GLY A 212 32.60 4.32 13.90
C GLY A 212 34.07 4.69 13.57
N GLY A 213 34.97 3.81 14.01
CA GLY A 213 36.42 3.94 13.83
C GLY A 213 36.91 3.84 12.36
N PRO A 214 38.25 3.86 12.15
CA PRO A 214 38.90 4.24 10.88
C PRO A 214 38.71 3.31 9.66
N SER A 215 37.81 2.32 9.74
CA SER A 215 37.63 1.26 8.72
C SER A 215 36.23 1.20 8.10
N GLY A 216 35.31 2.13 8.41
CA GLY A 216 34.03 2.24 7.70
C GLY A 216 33.04 1.08 7.92
N GLY A 217 32.94 0.53 9.13
CA GLY A 217 31.89 -0.42 9.52
C GLY A 217 31.06 0.09 10.72
N PRO A 218 29.79 -0.32 10.87
CA PRO A 218 28.93 0.08 11.98
C PRO A 218 29.41 -0.55 13.29
N VAL A 219 29.45 0.22 14.38
CA VAL A 219 29.55 -0.27 15.76
C VAL A 219 28.21 0.13 16.40
N THR A 220 27.12 -0.65 16.39
CA THR A 220 26.73 -2.02 16.85
C THR A 220 26.20 -2.17 18.28
N ASN A 221 26.08 -1.12 19.09
CA ASN A 221 25.10 -1.20 20.18
C ASN A 221 24.63 0.17 20.67
N CYS A 222 23.42 0.58 20.32
CA CYS A 222 22.79 1.78 20.86
C CYS A 222 21.91 1.50 22.08
N GLU A 223 22.00 0.32 22.70
CA GLU A 223 21.14 -0.14 23.80
C GLU A 223 20.98 0.82 24.98
N ASN A 224 21.99 1.65 25.26
CA ASN A 224 21.97 2.57 26.39
C ASN A 224 22.00 4.06 25.98
N ASN A 225 21.67 4.39 24.72
CA ASN A 225 21.73 5.77 24.26
C ASN A 225 20.53 6.61 24.70
N LEU A 226 19.42 5.99 25.11
CA LEU A 226 18.21 6.67 25.57
C LEU A 226 18.39 7.21 26.98
N ILE A 227 18.19 8.52 27.13
CA ILE A 227 18.23 9.24 28.41
C ILE A 227 16.88 9.89 28.71
N VAL A 228 15.81 9.27 28.23
CA VAL A 228 14.44 9.79 28.30
C VAL A 228 13.95 9.73 29.76
N PRO A 229 13.31 10.79 30.28
CA PRO A 229 12.70 10.75 31.60
C PRO A 229 11.67 9.62 31.72
N GLU A 230 11.54 9.05 32.92
CA GLU A 230 10.58 7.96 33.18
C GLU A 230 9.15 8.40 32.82
N GLY A 231 8.43 7.54 32.11
CA GLY A 231 7.06 7.80 31.66
C GLY A 231 6.92 8.77 30.48
N VAL A 232 8.02 9.31 29.94
CA VAL A 232 8.02 10.21 28.78
C VAL A 232 8.37 9.44 27.50
N LEU A 233 7.66 9.73 26.42
CA LEU A 233 7.93 9.15 25.10
C LEU A 233 8.81 10.07 24.24
N THR A 234 9.66 9.46 23.43
CA THR A 234 10.46 10.09 22.36
C THR A 234 10.34 9.24 21.10
N SER A 235 10.66 9.82 19.95
CA SER A 235 10.88 9.07 18.71
C SER A 235 12.08 9.56 17.92
N GLY A 236 12.45 8.82 16.88
CA GLY A 236 13.59 9.13 16.03
C GLY A 236 13.30 10.25 15.03
N TYR A 237 14.30 11.10 14.77
CA TYR A 237 14.29 12.06 13.68
C TYR A 237 15.09 11.53 12.48
N ARG A 238 14.54 11.64 11.27
CA ARG A 238 15.17 11.15 10.04
C ARG A 238 15.53 12.31 9.10
N SER A 239 16.48 12.12 8.19
CA SER A 239 17.01 13.20 7.35
C SER A 239 16.10 13.70 6.23
N ASP A 240 15.15 12.88 5.79
CA ASP A 240 14.36 13.07 4.55
C ASP A 240 12.86 13.31 4.81
N GLN A 241 12.48 13.46 6.09
CA GLN A 241 11.11 13.67 6.52
C GLN A 241 10.74 15.16 6.59
N ASP A 242 9.45 15.44 6.74
CA ASP A 242 8.85 16.77 6.85
C ASP A 242 9.22 17.58 8.12
N VAL A 243 9.75 16.93 9.17
CA VAL A 243 10.17 17.57 10.42
C VAL A 243 11.65 17.31 10.70
N HIS A 244 12.46 18.36 10.76
CA HIS A 244 13.91 18.25 10.98
C HIS A 244 14.29 18.01 12.44
N LYS A 245 15.41 17.28 12.64
CA LYS A 245 16.05 17.08 13.95
C LYS A 245 16.44 18.44 14.57
N PRO A 246 15.96 18.78 15.77
CA PRO A 246 16.35 20.00 16.47
C PRO A 246 17.87 20.08 16.70
N ALA A 247 18.40 21.30 16.72
CA ALA A 247 19.80 21.53 17.06
C ALA A 247 20.09 21.08 18.50
N ALA A 248 21.23 20.43 18.70
CA ALA A 248 21.63 19.96 20.01
C ALA A 248 21.90 21.15 20.95
N THR A 249 21.41 21.03 22.19
CA THR A 249 21.66 22.01 23.26
C THR A 249 22.97 21.75 23.99
N HIS A 250 23.61 20.61 23.72
CA HIS A 250 24.83 20.14 24.34
C HIS A 250 25.71 19.41 23.32
N GLU A 251 27.03 19.31 23.55
CA GLU A 251 28.01 18.72 22.62
C GLU A 251 27.82 17.19 22.38
N TRP A 252 27.14 16.49 23.30
CA TRP A 252 26.89 15.04 23.24
C TRP A 252 25.45 14.62 23.61
N LEU A 253 24.57 15.56 23.94
CA LEU A 253 23.17 15.29 24.27
C LEU A 253 22.27 16.01 23.28
N GLY A 254 21.16 15.38 22.92
CA GLY A 254 20.22 15.92 21.95
C GLY A 254 19.03 15.02 21.73
N LYS A 255 18.32 15.26 20.62
CA LYS A 255 17.23 14.39 20.18
C LYS A 255 17.75 13.12 19.52
N CYS A 256 17.01 12.03 19.67
CA CYS A 256 17.34 10.77 19.03
C CYS A 256 17.18 10.87 17.51
N SER A 257 18.17 10.43 16.75
CA SER A 257 17.94 10.16 15.33
C SER A 257 17.08 8.89 15.17
N HIS A 258 16.52 8.68 14.00
CA HIS A 258 15.91 7.41 13.64
C HIS A 258 17.00 6.34 13.50
N GLY A 259 18.06 6.67 12.76
CA GLY A 259 19.31 5.91 12.65
C GLY A 259 19.38 5.00 11.41
N GLY A 260 20.45 4.20 11.33
CA GLY A 260 20.69 3.29 10.20
C GLY A 260 21.57 3.88 9.09
N THR A 261 22.00 3.03 8.15
CA THR A 261 23.04 3.37 7.15
C THR A 261 22.63 4.47 6.15
N ASN A 262 21.35 4.85 6.10
CA ASN A 262 20.87 5.85 5.16
C ASN A 262 20.20 7.07 5.81
N ASP A 263 20.16 7.13 7.15
CA ASP A 263 19.76 8.33 7.87
C ASP A 263 20.98 9.23 8.14
N ALA A 264 21.06 10.39 7.48
CA ALA A 264 22.15 11.33 7.67
C ALA A 264 22.13 11.97 9.06
N THR A 265 20.96 12.02 9.72
CA THR A 265 20.87 12.63 11.06
C THR A 265 21.56 11.80 12.12
N ARG A 266 21.87 10.51 11.88
CA ARG A 266 22.62 9.65 12.80
C ARG A 266 24.01 10.20 13.15
N GLU A 267 24.56 11.05 12.28
CA GLU A 267 25.90 11.64 12.41
C GLU A 267 25.86 12.97 13.17
N LEU A 268 24.66 13.54 13.39
CA LEU A 268 24.44 14.71 14.22
C LEU A 268 24.51 14.32 15.70
N THR A 269 24.89 15.27 16.57
CA THR A 269 24.96 15.10 18.02
C THR A 269 23.73 14.39 18.60
N ALA A 270 23.96 13.54 19.62
CA ALA A 270 23.11 12.39 19.91
C ALA A 270 23.09 11.43 18.72
N THR A 271 24.28 10.90 18.43
CA THR A 271 24.61 10.03 17.29
C THR A 271 23.96 8.66 17.44
N GLY A 272 23.81 7.93 16.34
CA GLY A 272 23.14 6.63 16.31
C GLY A 272 21.66 6.75 15.97
N GLY A 273 20.78 6.14 16.76
CA GLY A 273 19.32 6.27 16.62
C GLY A 273 18.55 5.29 17.49
N ILE A 274 17.24 5.16 17.26
CA ILE A 274 16.30 4.40 18.11
C ILE A 274 15.50 3.31 17.38
N ASN A 275 15.52 3.26 16.05
CA ASN A 275 14.60 2.38 15.31
C ASN A 275 14.89 0.87 15.47
N LYS A 276 13.84 0.04 15.33
CA LYS A 276 13.84 -1.43 15.54
C LYS A 276 13.21 -2.19 14.37
N GLU A 277 13.28 -1.61 13.19
CA GLU A 277 12.50 -2.05 12.03
C GLU A 277 13.08 -3.30 11.34
N SER A 278 14.35 -3.60 11.59
CA SER A 278 15.06 -4.77 11.04
C SER A 278 15.92 -5.44 12.11
N LEU A 279 16.18 -6.74 11.93
CA LEU A 279 17.21 -7.48 12.66
C LEU A 279 18.63 -7.06 12.27
N ASN A 280 18.79 -6.29 11.18
CA ASN A 280 20.07 -5.80 10.70
C ASN A 280 20.60 -4.62 11.55
N PRO A 281 21.73 -4.77 12.27
CA PRO A 281 22.31 -3.68 13.06
C PRO A 281 22.79 -2.49 12.22
N ALA A 282 22.96 -2.65 10.90
CA ALA A 282 23.31 -1.55 10.01
C ALA A 282 22.09 -0.68 9.62
N GLU A 283 20.88 -1.21 9.72
CA GLU A 283 19.62 -0.51 9.40
C GLU A 283 18.91 -0.04 10.67
N SER A 284 18.98 -0.84 11.74
CA SER A 284 18.32 -0.55 13.01
C SER A 284 19.33 -0.49 14.15
N PRO A 285 19.56 0.69 14.75
CA PRO A 285 20.40 0.81 15.93
C PRO A 285 19.91 -0.05 17.10
N HIS A 286 18.60 -0.26 17.22
CA HIS A 286 17.95 -1.08 18.26
C HIS A 286 17.45 -2.42 17.70
N HIS A 287 18.17 -3.00 16.72
CA HIS A 287 17.79 -4.26 16.05
C HIS A 287 17.47 -5.43 17.00
N PHE A 288 18.10 -5.47 18.19
CA PHE A 288 17.89 -6.50 19.21
C PHE A 288 16.47 -6.46 19.83
N LEU A 289 15.70 -5.39 19.63
CA LEU A 289 14.30 -5.26 20.04
C LEU A 289 13.31 -5.48 18.89
N HIS A 290 13.77 -5.81 17.68
CA HIS A 290 12.91 -5.97 16.51
C HIS A 290 11.78 -6.98 16.75
N GLU A 291 12.08 -8.16 17.31
CA GLU A 291 11.05 -9.17 17.61
C GLU A 291 10.08 -8.68 18.69
N THR A 292 10.58 -7.98 19.72
CA THR A 292 9.74 -7.43 20.79
C THR A 292 8.79 -6.35 20.25
N ALA A 293 9.27 -5.49 19.36
CA ALA A 293 8.46 -4.48 18.68
C ALA A 293 7.39 -5.13 17.78
N ALA A 294 7.76 -6.15 17.01
CA ALA A 294 6.81 -6.89 16.19
C ALA A 294 5.73 -7.60 17.04
N LEU A 295 6.10 -8.19 18.18
CA LEU A 295 5.14 -8.81 19.10
C LEU A 295 4.18 -7.78 19.72
N ALA A 296 4.67 -6.61 20.12
CA ALA A 296 3.82 -5.51 20.59
C ALA A 296 2.84 -5.06 19.50
N SER A 297 3.33 -4.93 18.27
CA SER A 297 2.54 -4.59 17.08
C SER A 297 1.47 -5.63 16.73
N ILE A 298 1.79 -6.92 16.84
CA ILE A 298 0.81 -8.02 16.70
C ILE A 298 -0.27 -7.88 17.78
N ASN A 299 0.11 -7.76 19.04
CA ASN A 299 -0.82 -7.62 20.16
C ASN A 299 -1.72 -6.37 20.03
N ALA A 300 -1.16 -5.25 19.54
CA ALA A 300 -1.91 -4.02 19.35
C ALA A 300 -2.92 -4.14 18.18
N THR A 301 -2.52 -4.85 17.12
CA THR A 301 -3.40 -5.18 15.99
C THR A 301 -4.55 -6.11 16.45
N GLU A 302 -4.25 -7.14 17.25
CA GLU A 302 -5.27 -8.01 17.88
C GLU A 302 -6.23 -7.19 18.77
N HIS A 303 -5.70 -6.27 19.57
CA HIS A 303 -6.48 -5.39 20.42
C HIS A 303 -7.41 -4.48 19.62
N PHE A 304 -6.95 -3.88 18.52
CA PHE A 304 -7.79 -3.09 17.63
C PHE A 304 -9.00 -3.88 17.13
N PHE A 305 -8.81 -5.12 16.70
CA PHE A 305 -9.89 -5.95 16.17
C PHE A 305 -10.83 -6.51 17.25
N TYR A 306 -10.28 -6.94 18.40
CA TYR A 306 -10.95 -7.89 19.28
C TYR A 306 -10.95 -7.54 20.78
N ALA A 307 -10.48 -6.35 21.18
CA ALA A 307 -10.57 -5.93 22.57
C ALA A 307 -12.03 -5.87 23.08
N ALA A 308 -12.27 -6.27 24.32
CA ALA A 308 -13.60 -6.21 24.91
C ALA A 308 -14.07 -4.76 25.09
N GLY A 309 -15.28 -4.45 24.63
CA GLY A 309 -15.92 -3.14 24.71
C GLY A 309 -15.40 -2.10 23.71
N SER A 310 -14.14 -2.19 23.29
CA SER A 310 -13.51 -1.22 22.39
C SER A 310 -13.07 -1.81 21.05
N GLY A 311 -12.85 -3.11 20.90
CA GLY A 311 -12.41 -3.72 19.64
C GLY A 311 -13.43 -3.55 18.51
N LEU A 312 -12.95 -3.61 17.27
CA LEU A 312 -13.78 -3.47 16.07
C LEU A 312 -15.01 -4.37 16.12
N LYS A 313 -14.86 -5.65 16.52
CA LYS A 313 -15.98 -6.60 16.69
C LYS A 313 -17.11 -6.05 17.55
N ASP A 314 -16.79 -5.53 18.74
CA ASP A 314 -17.80 -5.02 19.66
C ASP A 314 -18.38 -3.69 19.19
N GLN A 315 -17.63 -2.92 18.40
CA GLN A 315 -18.12 -1.67 17.82
C GLN A 315 -19.08 -1.92 16.64
N VAL A 316 -18.84 -2.90 15.77
CA VAL A 316 -19.66 -3.10 14.55
C VAL A 316 -20.65 -4.26 14.65
N GLY A 317 -20.48 -5.15 15.63
CA GLY A 317 -21.30 -6.35 15.80
C GLY A 317 -20.77 -7.56 15.03
N VAL A 318 -21.27 -8.74 15.41
CA VAL A 318 -20.79 -10.05 14.91
C VAL A 318 -20.95 -10.20 13.40
N ASP A 319 -22.12 -9.84 12.84
CA ASP A 319 -22.41 -10.03 11.42
C ASP A 319 -21.55 -9.15 10.51
N VAL A 320 -21.37 -7.88 10.90
CA VAL A 320 -20.53 -6.95 10.15
C VAL A 320 -19.06 -7.34 10.27
N PHE A 321 -18.60 -7.77 11.45
CA PHE A 321 -17.24 -8.27 11.62
C PHE A 321 -16.95 -9.52 10.78
N ARG A 322 -17.93 -10.44 10.69
CA ARG A 322 -17.84 -11.62 9.82
C ARG A 322 -17.72 -11.22 8.33
N ARG A 323 -18.48 -10.23 7.89
CA ARG A 323 -18.40 -9.67 6.52
C ARG A 323 -17.08 -8.92 6.29
N PHE A 324 -16.58 -8.20 7.29
CA PHE A 324 -15.30 -7.49 7.23
C PHE A 324 -14.15 -8.43 6.91
N PHE A 325 -14.03 -9.59 7.57
CA PHE A 325 -13.01 -10.59 7.22
C PHE A 325 -13.42 -11.57 6.11
N ASN A 326 -14.59 -11.36 5.48
CA ASN A 326 -15.14 -12.25 4.44
C ASN A 326 -15.13 -13.74 4.83
N LEU A 327 -15.57 -14.03 6.06
CA LEU A 327 -15.48 -15.37 6.64
C LEU A 327 -16.54 -16.36 6.14
N ALA A 328 -17.37 -15.92 5.21
CA ALA A 328 -18.41 -16.74 4.63
C ALA A 328 -17.84 -17.90 3.79
N SER A 329 -18.51 -19.04 3.82
CA SER A 329 -18.31 -20.08 2.83
C SER A 329 -18.95 -19.65 1.49
N GLY A 330 -18.16 -19.65 0.41
CA GLY A 330 -18.66 -19.45 -0.96
C GLY A 330 -18.68 -18.00 -1.47
N THR A 331 -18.99 -17.82 -2.75
CA THR A 331 -19.14 -16.54 -3.46
C THR A 331 -20.62 -16.18 -3.68
N SER A 332 -20.92 -15.11 -4.41
CA SER A 332 -22.30 -14.86 -4.83
C SER A 332 -22.70 -15.80 -5.97
N LEU A 333 -23.92 -16.34 -5.90
CA LEU A 333 -24.57 -16.96 -7.04
C LEU A 333 -25.46 -15.92 -7.71
N CYS A 334 -25.13 -15.54 -8.95
CA CYS A 334 -25.85 -14.49 -9.66
C CYS A 334 -26.53 -14.99 -10.93
N ILE A 335 -27.80 -14.65 -11.08
CA ILE A 335 -28.59 -14.89 -12.27
C ILE A 335 -28.94 -13.53 -12.89
N VAL A 336 -28.58 -13.35 -14.16
CA VAL A 336 -28.96 -12.21 -14.99
C VAL A 336 -29.95 -12.73 -16.01
N MET A 337 -31.19 -12.23 -15.99
CA MET A 337 -32.27 -12.82 -16.77
C MET A 337 -32.97 -11.78 -17.65
N ASP A 338 -32.98 -12.05 -18.94
CA ASP A 338 -33.80 -11.34 -19.91
C ASP A 338 -35.29 -11.60 -19.61
N ASP A 339 -36.06 -10.55 -19.37
CA ASP A 339 -37.52 -10.63 -19.14
C ASP A 339 -38.34 -9.97 -20.26
N THR A 340 -37.75 -9.83 -21.46
CA THR A 340 -38.41 -9.29 -22.66
C THR A 340 -39.52 -10.22 -23.18
N GLY A 341 -40.41 -9.69 -24.03
CA GLY A 341 -41.52 -10.46 -24.60
C GLY A 341 -41.09 -11.66 -25.47
N SER A 342 -39.90 -11.61 -26.10
CA SER A 342 -39.38 -12.71 -26.91
C SER A 342 -39.04 -13.95 -26.07
N MET A 343 -38.61 -13.74 -24.83
CA MET A 343 -38.37 -14.78 -23.83
C MET A 343 -39.64 -15.53 -23.39
N SER A 344 -40.84 -15.20 -23.88
CA SER A 344 -42.11 -15.81 -23.44
C SER A 344 -42.17 -17.34 -23.53
N ASP A 345 -41.49 -17.92 -24.52
CA ASP A 345 -41.40 -19.38 -24.69
C ASP A 345 -40.23 -20.00 -23.86
N ASP A 346 -39.26 -19.20 -23.41
CA ASP A 346 -37.98 -19.67 -22.84
C ASP A 346 -37.83 -19.37 -21.34
N ILE A 347 -38.47 -18.31 -20.84
CA ILE A 347 -38.31 -17.82 -19.46
C ILE A 347 -38.72 -18.87 -18.43
N ALA A 348 -39.71 -19.71 -18.73
CA ALA A 348 -40.11 -20.80 -17.85
C ALA A 348 -39.00 -21.84 -17.66
N ALA A 349 -38.28 -22.18 -18.74
CA ALA A 349 -37.13 -23.09 -18.68
C ALA A 349 -35.95 -22.42 -17.96
N ALA A 350 -35.63 -21.16 -18.27
CA ALA A 350 -34.57 -20.40 -17.60
C ALA A 350 -34.80 -20.30 -16.07
N LYS A 351 -36.04 -20.07 -15.64
CA LYS A 351 -36.43 -20.11 -14.22
C LYS A 351 -36.23 -21.48 -13.60
N ALA A 352 -36.69 -22.55 -14.25
CA ALA A 352 -36.56 -23.91 -13.73
C ALA A 352 -35.09 -24.28 -13.50
N VAL A 353 -34.23 -23.96 -14.48
CA VAL A 353 -32.77 -24.14 -14.38
C VAL A 353 -32.17 -23.35 -13.24
N SER A 354 -32.51 -22.06 -13.14
CA SER A 354 -32.01 -21.20 -12.06
C SER A 354 -32.37 -21.78 -10.69
N ILE A 355 -33.61 -22.25 -10.52
CA ILE A 355 -34.10 -22.88 -9.28
C ILE A 355 -33.34 -24.18 -8.97
N GLU A 356 -33.07 -25.01 -9.96
CA GLU A 356 -32.31 -26.25 -9.77
C GLU A 356 -30.86 -25.97 -9.30
N ILE A 357 -30.18 -25.00 -9.91
CA ILE A 357 -28.83 -24.57 -9.51
C ILE A 357 -28.85 -24.16 -8.03
N ILE A 358 -29.84 -23.35 -7.62
CA ILE A 358 -29.99 -22.89 -6.24
C ILE A 358 -30.25 -24.06 -5.28
N GLN A 359 -31.14 -24.98 -5.65
CA GLN A 359 -31.50 -26.12 -4.81
C GLN A 359 -30.32 -27.07 -4.59
N ARG A 360 -29.55 -27.36 -5.65
CA ARG A 360 -28.34 -28.20 -5.54
C ARG A 360 -27.27 -27.52 -4.68
N ALA A 361 -27.03 -26.23 -4.89
CA ALA A 361 -26.08 -25.45 -4.08
C ALA A 361 -26.50 -25.36 -2.60
N ALA A 362 -27.80 -25.26 -2.32
CA ALA A 362 -28.33 -25.23 -0.96
C ALA A 362 -28.36 -26.61 -0.27
N ALA A 363 -28.37 -27.71 -1.04
CA ALA A 363 -28.44 -29.07 -0.51
C ALA A 363 -27.13 -29.54 0.14
N ASN A 364 -25.98 -29.05 -0.34
CA ASN A 364 -24.68 -29.35 0.26
C ASN A 364 -24.21 -28.18 1.13
N PRO A 365 -24.05 -28.36 2.47
CA PRO A 365 -23.59 -27.29 3.35
C PRO A 365 -22.19 -26.74 3.00
N PHE A 366 -21.38 -27.48 2.23
CA PHE A 366 -20.07 -27.04 1.76
C PHE A 366 -20.13 -26.21 0.47
N ASP A 367 -21.18 -26.36 -0.33
CA ASP A 367 -21.32 -25.69 -1.64
C ASP A 367 -22.29 -24.49 -1.59
N LYS A 368 -22.78 -24.16 -0.40
CA LYS A 368 -23.73 -23.08 -0.17
C LYS A 368 -23.10 -21.72 -0.55
N PRO A 369 -23.71 -20.96 -1.48
CA PRO A 369 -23.29 -19.59 -1.79
C PRO A 369 -23.47 -18.69 -0.57
N TYR A 370 -22.67 -17.63 -0.49
CA TYR A 370 -22.82 -16.66 0.59
C TYR A 370 -24.12 -15.85 0.49
N ASN A 371 -24.43 -15.38 -0.72
CA ASN A 371 -25.65 -14.68 -1.05
C ASN A 371 -26.06 -14.96 -2.51
N TYR A 372 -27.28 -14.57 -2.83
CA TYR A 372 -27.90 -14.71 -4.12
C TYR A 372 -28.26 -13.34 -4.69
N VAL A 373 -27.98 -13.14 -5.99
CA VAL A 373 -28.20 -11.86 -6.70
C VAL A 373 -28.98 -12.11 -7.99
N LEU A 374 -30.14 -11.49 -8.17
CA LEU A 374 -30.99 -11.61 -9.36
C LEU A 374 -31.05 -10.26 -10.03
N VAL A 375 -30.67 -10.19 -11.31
CA VAL A 375 -30.73 -8.98 -12.13
C VAL A 375 -31.58 -9.24 -13.37
N PRO A 376 -32.86 -8.86 -13.34
CA PRO A 376 -33.68 -8.84 -14.55
C PRO A 376 -33.25 -7.70 -15.48
N PHE A 377 -33.37 -7.88 -16.80
CA PHE A 377 -33.15 -6.79 -17.76
C PHE A 377 -34.16 -6.83 -18.92
N ASN A 378 -34.48 -5.65 -19.45
CA ASN A 378 -35.44 -5.41 -20.53
C ASN A 378 -35.00 -4.24 -21.43
N ASP A 379 -35.72 -3.99 -22.52
CA ASP A 379 -35.58 -2.80 -23.36
C ASP A 379 -36.93 -2.05 -23.51
N PRO A 380 -37.05 -0.84 -22.93
CA PRO A 380 -36.03 -0.11 -22.17
C PRO A 380 -35.75 -0.72 -20.79
N MET A 381 -34.55 -0.47 -20.25
CA MET A 381 -34.13 -0.97 -18.92
C MET A 381 -35.08 -0.55 -17.77
N SER A 382 -35.86 0.53 -17.97
CA SER A 382 -36.89 0.97 -17.01
C SER A 382 -38.04 -0.03 -16.83
N ASP A 383 -38.20 -0.95 -17.77
CA ASP A 383 -39.31 -1.92 -17.78
C ASP A 383 -38.88 -3.26 -17.15
N ALA A 384 -37.60 -3.42 -16.78
CA ALA A 384 -37.07 -4.62 -16.15
C ALA A 384 -37.63 -4.86 -14.75
N GLY A 385 -37.73 -6.14 -14.36
CA GLY A 385 -38.06 -6.54 -12.99
C GLY A 385 -37.08 -6.01 -11.94
N ASN A 386 -37.52 -5.98 -10.68
CA ASN A 386 -36.69 -5.50 -9.57
C ASN A 386 -35.49 -6.43 -9.30
N MET A 387 -34.31 -5.83 -9.12
CA MET A 387 -33.12 -6.54 -8.62
C MET A 387 -33.37 -7.08 -7.20
N THR A 388 -32.91 -8.29 -6.93
CA THR A 388 -33.02 -8.93 -5.61
C THR A 388 -31.65 -9.37 -5.10
N ILE A 389 -31.29 -8.98 -3.88
CA ILE A 389 -30.07 -9.43 -3.19
C ILE A 389 -30.50 -10.03 -1.84
N THR A 390 -30.18 -11.30 -1.59
CA THR A 390 -30.64 -11.99 -0.38
C THR A 390 -29.71 -13.14 0.02
N ARG A 391 -29.67 -13.48 1.31
CA ARG A 391 -29.02 -14.72 1.79
C ARG A 391 -30.01 -15.90 1.91
N ASN A 392 -31.29 -15.65 1.71
CA ASN A 392 -32.33 -16.66 1.82
C ASN A 392 -32.68 -17.23 0.44
N SER A 393 -32.34 -18.50 0.23
CA SER A 393 -32.60 -19.21 -1.03
C SER A 393 -34.09 -19.26 -1.39
N THR A 394 -34.99 -19.29 -0.41
CA THR A 394 -36.44 -19.29 -0.65
C THR A 394 -36.91 -17.94 -1.20
N VAL A 395 -36.46 -16.83 -0.59
CA VAL A 395 -36.76 -15.47 -1.09
C VAL A 395 -36.22 -15.28 -2.51
N TYR A 396 -35.05 -15.86 -2.79
CA TYR A 396 -34.45 -15.81 -4.12
C TYR A 396 -35.24 -16.61 -5.16
N ILE A 397 -35.67 -17.83 -4.81
CA ILE A 397 -36.53 -18.67 -5.66
C ILE A 397 -37.87 -17.97 -5.92
N ASP A 398 -38.47 -17.33 -4.91
CA ASP A 398 -39.72 -16.58 -5.06
C ASP A 398 -39.57 -15.40 -6.03
N ALA A 399 -38.45 -14.68 -5.95
CA ALA A 399 -38.13 -13.58 -6.88
C ALA A 399 -37.97 -14.08 -8.33
N ILE A 400 -37.30 -15.21 -8.54
CA ILE A 400 -37.18 -15.84 -9.87
C ILE A 400 -38.56 -16.27 -10.39
N ASN A 401 -39.39 -16.89 -9.54
CA ASN A 401 -40.73 -17.31 -9.92
C ASN A 401 -41.61 -16.12 -10.35
N ALA A 402 -41.40 -14.94 -9.78
CA ALA A 402 -42.17 -13.74 -10.05
C ALA A 402 -41.89 -13.07 -11.41
N LEU A 403 -40.76 -13.36 -12.07
CA LEU A 403 -40.42 -12.76 -13.37
C LEU A 403 -41.44 -13.14 -14.45
N ASN A 404 -41.77 -12.27 -15.40
CA ASN A 404 -42.63 -12.65 -16.52
C ASN A 404 -42.13 -11.97 -17.79
N ALA A 405 -42.14 -12.70 -18.90
CA ALA A 405 -41.77 -12.14 -20.20
C ALA A 405 -42.78 -11.06 -20.61
N HIS A 406 -42.28 -9.84 -20.83
CA HIS A 406 -43.08 -8.69 -21.23
C HIS A 406 -42.22 -7.62 -21.90
N GLY A 407 -42.84 -6.63 -22.54
CA GLY A 407 -42.07 -5.55 -23.16
C GLY A 407 -41.17 -6.05 -24.29
N GLY A 408 -40.10 -5.32 -24.59
CA GLY A 408 -39.21 -5.60 -25.72
C GLY A 408 -39.89 -5.31 -27.06
N ALA A 409 -39.55 -4.20 -27.71
CA ALA A 409 -40.15 -3.82 -28.99
C ALA A 409 -39.31 -4.29 -30.20
N ASP A 410 -37.98 -4.22 -30.08
CA ASP A 410 -37.03 -4.55 -31.13
C ASP A 410 -35.81 -5.29 -30.57
N CYS A 411 -35.48 -6.44 -31.16
CA CYS A 411 -34.18 -7.09 -30.96
C CYS A 411 -33.11 -6.25 -31.67
N PRO A 412 -31.97 -5.86 -31.05
CA PRO A 412 -31.32 -6.37 -29.82
C PRO A 412 -31.71 -5.72 -28.46
N GLU A 413 -31.27 -6.31 -27.32
CA GLU A 413 -31.69 -6.01 -25.92
C GLU A 413 -30.56 -5.46 -25.00
N MET A 414 -30.86 -4.94 -23.80
CA MET A 414 -29.90 -4.21 -22.91
C MET A 414 -29.01 -5.09 -21.99
N ALA A 415 -28.44 -6.18 -22.54
CA ALA A 415 -27.73 -7.18 -21.75
C ALA A 415 -26.43 -6.68 -21.07
N MET A 416 -25.69 -5.71 -21.65
CA MET A 416 -24.44 -5.23 -21.04
C MET A 416 -24.70 -4.43 -19.76
N THR A 417 -25.76 -3.64 -19.75
CA THR A 417 -26.22 -2.90 -18.57
C THR A 417 -26.65 -3.86 -17.46
N GLY A 418 -27.33 -4.97 -17.80
CA GLY A 418 -27.64 -6.04 -16.85
C GLY A 418 -26.40 -6.68 -16.23
N LEU A 419 -25.38 -6.97 -17.04
CA LEU A 419 -24.10 -7.51 -16.55
C LEU A 419 -23.33 -6.52 -15.67
N GLU A 420 -23.31 -5.24 -16.04
CA GLU A 420 -22.68 -4.18 -15.25
C GLU A 420 -23.29 -4.12 -13.84
N LEU A 421 -24.62 -4.11 -13.75
CA LEU A 421 -25.35 -4.17 -12.47
C LEU A 421 -25.03 -5.43 -11.68
N ALA A 422 -24.94 -6.59 -12.34
CA ALA A 422 -24.60 -7.85 -11.69
C ALA A 422 -23.18 -7.82 -11.10
N LEU A 423 -22.19 -7.33 -11.86
CA LEU A 423 -20.81 -7.24 -11.40
C LEU A 423 -20.68 -6.26 -10.23
N GLN A 424 -21.40 -5.15 -10.26
CA GLN A 424 -21.41 -4.17 -9.16
C GLN A 424 -21.95 -4.78 -7.85
N ASN A 425 -22.98 -5.63 -7.94
CA ASN A 425 -23.72 -6.15 -6.78
C ASN A 425 -23.33 -7.59 -6.35
N THR A 426 -22.31 -8.18 -6.98
CA THR A 426 -21.77 -9.49 -6.61
C THR A 426 -20.43 -9.39 -5.91
N LEU A 427 -20.13 -10.38 -5.06
CA LEU A 427 -18.79 -10.56 -4.48
C LEU A 427 -17.76 -10.83 -5.60
N THR A 428 -16.49 -10.60 -5.30
CA THR A 428 -15.40 -11.00 -6.20
C THR A 428 -15.43 -12.52 -6.45
N LYS A 429 -15.02 -12.95 -7.64
CA LYS A 429 -14.98 -14.36 -8.11
C LYS A 429 -16.32 -15.08 -8.10
N SER A 430 -17.39 -14.31 -8.13
CA SER A 430 -18.74 -14.86 -8.21
C SER A 430 -18.98 -15.52 -9.56
N LYS A 431 -19.92 -16.47 -9.54
CA LYS A 431 -20.39 -17.16 -10.74
C LYS A 431 -21.64 -16.41 -11.21
N ILE A 432 -21.59 -15.87 -12.42
CA ILE A 432 -22.69 -15.11 -13.01
C ILE A 432 -23.21 -15.88 -14.22
N TYR A 433 -24.52 -16.15 -14.24
CA TYR A 433 -25.19 -16.84 -15.33
C TYR A 433 -26.17 -15.90 -16.02
N LEU A 434 -25.97 -15.64 -17.30
CA LEU A 434 -26.83 -14.78 -18.11
C LEU A 434 -27.71 -15.61 -19.05
N PHE A 435 -29.02 -15.40 -19.00
CA PHE A 435 -30.00 -16.05 -19.87
C PHE A 435 -30.64 -15.00 -20.81
N THR A 436 -30.56 -15.20 -22.12
CA THR A 436 -31.17 -14.32 -23.13
C THR A 436 -31.36 -15.03 -24.47
N ASP A 437 -32.33 -14.57 -25.27
CA ASP A 437 -32.56 -15.01 -26.65
C ASP A 437 -32.13 -13.97 -27.71
N ALA A 438 -31.42 -12.90 -27.29
CA ALA A 438 -31.09 -11.75 -28.12
C ALA A 438 -29.61 -11.32 -28.14
N ASP A 439 -29.21 -10.66 -29.24
CA ASP A 439 -27.93 -9.93 -29.33
C ASP A 439 -27.99 -8.68 -28.39
N PRO A 440 -26.85 -8.15 -27.89
CA PRO A 440 -26.82 -6.98 -27.00
C PRO A 440 -26.87 -5.63 -27.75
N LYS A 441 -27.85 -4.77 -27.43
CA LYS A 441 -28.09 -3.42 -27.99
C LYS A 441 -27.04 -2.42 -27.53
N ASP A 442 -26.57 -2.58 -26.31
CA ASP A 442 -25.66 -1.68 -25.60
C ASP A 442 -24.20 -2.16 -25.64
N SER A 443 -23.80 -2.80 -26.75
CA SER A 443 -22.44 -3.30 -26.98
C SER A 443 -21.31 -2.27 -26.77
N HIS A 444 -21.61 -0.96 -26.78
CA HIS A 444 -20.64 0.09 -26.46
C HIS A 444 -20.16 0.06 -25.00
N LYS A 445 -20.88 -0.59 -24.09
CA LYS A 445 -20.51 -0.82 -22.68
C LYS A 445 -19.60 -2.02 -22.46
N LEU A 446 -19.24 -2.76 -23.52
CA LEU A 446 -18.41 -3.96 -23.41
C LEU A 446 -17.13 -3.71 -22.61
N GLN A 447 -16.45 -2.58 -22.84
CA GLN A 447 -15.21 -2.28 -22.13
C GLN A 447 -15.41 -2.00 -20.64
N ASP A 448 -16.53 -1.37 -20.26
CA ASP A 448 -16.89 -1.13 -18.86
C ASP A 448 -17.10 -2.48 -18.13
N VAL A 449 -17.83 -3.40 -18.79
CA VAL A 449 -18.05 -4.77 -18.30
C VAL A 449 -16.73 -5.53 -18.18
N LEU A 450 -15.86 -5.49 -19.18
CA LEU A 450 -14.54 -6.16 -19.13
C LEU A 450 -13.65 -5.59 -18.01
N SER A 451 -13.67 -4.28 -17.78
CA SER A 451 -12.91 -3.64 -16.71
C SER A 451 -13.42 -4.08 -15.32
N LEU A 452 -14.74 -4.04 -15.11
CA LEU A 452 -15.37 -4.53 -13.88
C LEU A 452 -15.13 -6.02 -13.67
N LEU A 453 -15.17 -6.81 -14.74
CA LEU A 453 -14.92 -8.23 -14.72
C LEU A 453 -13.50 -8.56 -14.27
N GLN A 454 -12.49 -7.86 -14.79
CA GLN A 454 -11.10 -8.01 -14.37
C GLN A 454 -10.90 -7.62 -12.90
N GLN A 455 -11.57 -6.56 -12.45
CA GLN A 455 -11.57 -6.15 -11.04
C GLN A 455 -12.22 -7.20 -10.14
N LYS A 456 -13.41 -7.69 -10.53
CA LYS A 456 -14.18 -8.66 -9.75
C LYS A 456 -13.58 -10.07 -9.82
N LYS A 457 -12.82 -10.39 -10.87
CA LYS A 457 -12.32 -11.75 -11.18
C LYS A 457 -13.44 -12.79 -11.24
N SER A 458 -14.66 -12.36 -11.54
CA SER A 458 -15.85 -13.20 -11.67
C SER A 458 -15.82 -13.97 -12.99
N THR A 459 -16.50 -15.11 -13.06
CA THR A 459 -16.64 -15.88 -14.30
C THR A 459 -18.07 -15.74 -14.81
N ILE A 460 -18.25 -15.42 -16.09
CA ILE A 460 -19.58 -15.20 -16.67
C ILE A 460 -19.90 -16.32 -17.67
N THR A 461 -20.99 -17.03 -17.44
CA THR A 461 -21.50 -18.08 -18.31
C THR A 461 -22.80 -17.61 -18.97
N PHE A 462 -22.82 -17.62 -20.30
CA PHE A 462 -23.95 -17.22 -21.12
C PHE A 462 -24.74 -18.44 -21.58
N LEU A 463 -26.06 -18.38 -21.45
CA LEU A 463 -27.00 -19.36 -21.98
C LEU A 463 -27.89 -18.65 -23.00
N LEU A 464 -27.63 -18.93 -24.27
CA LEU A 464 -28.26 -18.27 -25.41
C LEU A 464 -29.23 -19.23 -26.10
N THR A 465 -30.51 -18.84 -26.24
CA THR A 465 -31.54 -19.66 -26.93
C THR A 465 -31.92 -19.15 -28.32
N GLY A 466 -31.40 -17.99 -28.73
CA GLY A 466 -31.76 -17.32 -29.98
C GLY A 466 -30.73 -16.27 -30.44
N SER A 467 -30.98 -15.68 -31.61
CA SER A 467 -30.24 -14.52 -32.12
C SER A 467 -31.13 -13.61 -32.96
N CYS A 468 -30.83 -12.30 -32.99
CA CYS A 468 -31.67 -11.32 -33.68
C CYS A 468 -31.70 -11.56 -35.22
N PRO A 469 -32.89 -11.50 -35.87
CA PRO A 469 -33.01 -11.63 -37.32
C PRO A 469 -32.30 -10.49 -38.06
N ARG A 470 -31.26 -10.80 -38.86
CA ARG A 470 -30.57 -9.78 -39.67
C ARG A 470 -31.31 -9.44 -40.96
N LYS A 471 -31.51 -8.15 -41.25
CA LYS A 471 -32.04 -7.70 -42.54
C LYS A 471 -31.07 -8.13 -43.67
N ARG A 472 -31.62 -8.66 -44.77
CA ARG A 472 -30.90 -9.15 -45.97
C ARG A 472 -29.94 -8.14 -46.66
N ARG A 473 -29.79 -6.90 -46.18
CA ARG A 473 -28.89 -5.89 -46.79
C ARG A 473 -27.43 -5.95 -46.31
N ASP A 474 -27.13 -6.64 -45.20
CA ASP A 474 -25.77 -6.67 -44.64
C ASP A 474 -24.97 -7.93 -45.04
N LEU A 475 -25.27 -8.48 -46.23
CA LEU A 475 -24.55 -9.62 -46.79
C LEU A 475 -23.10 -9.31 -47.20
N HIS A 476 -22.70 -8.03 -47.23
CA HIS A 476 -21.30 -7.63 -47.46
C HIS A 476 -20.44 -7.66 -46.19
N GLU A 477 -21.07 -7.85 -45.02
CA GLU A 477 -20.39 -7.91 -43.72
C GLU A 477 -20.20 -9.35 -43.21
N ARG A 478 -20.46 -10.34 -44.06
CA ARG A 478 -20.18 -11.76 -43.80
C ARG A 478 -18.70 -12.06 -43.60
N SER A 479 -17.78 -11.19 -44.02
CA SER A 479 -16.34 -11.39 -43.82
C SER A 479 -15.80 -10.86 -42.49
N LYS A 480 -16.57 -10.08 -41.71
CA LYS A 480 -16.10 -9.52 -40.43
C LYS A 480 -16.46 -10.35 -39.19
N ARG A 481 -17.50 -11.20 -39.27
CA ARG A 481 -17.84 -12.15 -38.19
C ARG A 481 -16.88 -13.32 -38.05
N ALA A 482 -16.08 -13.60 -39.08
CA ALA A 482 -15.04 -14.61 -39.01
C ALA A 482 -13.75 -14.09 -38.35
N VAL A 483 -13.71 -12.82 -37.93
CA VAL A 483 -12.53 -12.17 -37.34
C VAL A 483 -12.82 -11.54 -35.96
N ILE A 484 -14.10 -11.33 -35.59
CA ILE A 484 -14.48 -10.69 -34.31
C ILE A 484 -15.71 -11.41 -33.74
N GLY A 485 -15.57 -12.00 -32.55
CA GLY A 485 -16.63 -12.72 -31.82
C GLY A 485 -17.76 -11.80 -31.33
N SER A 486 -18.89 -12.38 -30.94
CA SER A 486 -19.97 -11.67 -30.22
C SER A 486 -19.40 -11.03 -28.94
N PRO A 487 -19.92 -9.89 -28.45
CA PRO A 487 -19.57 -9.37 -27.13
C PRO A 487 -19.64 -10.43 -26.01
N TYR A 488 -20.56 -11.39 -26.11
CA TYR A 488 -20.66 -12.52 -25.18
C TYR A 488 -19.43 -13.46 -25.26
N ASP A 489 -18.92 -13.73 -26.47
CA ASP A 489 -17.74 -14.57 -26.67
C ASP A 489 -16.50 -13.93 -26.02
N VAL A 490 -16.34 -12.62 -26.23
CA VAL A 490 -15.23 -11.84 -25.64
C VAL A 490 -15.29 -11.88 -24.11
N ILE A 491 -16.47 -11.62 -23.52
CA ILE A 491 -16.65 -11.65 -22.06
C ILE A 491 -16.41 -13.05 -21.50
N ALA A 492 -16.94 -14.09 -22.15
CA ALA A 492 -16.74 -15.47 -21.73
C ALA A 492 -15.24 -15.83 -21.76
N GLU A 493 -14.53 -15.48 -22.83
CA GLU A 493 -13.11 -15.78 -22.99
C GLU A 493 -12.24 -15.07 -21.94
N GLU A 494 -12.45 -13.77 -21.75
CA GLU A 494 -11.72 -12.93 -20.77
C GLU A 494 -12.00 -13.37 -19.33
N SER A 495 -13.26 -13.67 -19.02
CA SER A 495 -13.66 -14.13 -17.68
C SER A 495 -13.20 -15.56 -17.39
N GLY A 496 -12.85 -16.34 -18.41
CA GLY A 496 -12.72 -17.80 -18.30
C GLY A 496 -14.06 -18.52 -18.10
N GLY A 497 -15.16 -17.86 -18.46
CA GLY A 497 -16.50 -18.42 -18.53
C GLY A 497 -16.79 -19.01 -19.91
N LYS A 498 -18.08 -19.15 -20.26
CA LYS A 498 -18.52 -19.94 -21.42
C LYS A 498 -19.71 -19.33 -22.12
N VAL A 499 -19.86 -19.65 -23.40
CA VAL A 499 -21.09 -19.41 -24.15
C VAL A 499 -21.71 -20.75 -24.53
N PHE A 500 -22.93 -20.99 -24.05
CA PHE A 500 -23.75 -22.12 -24.43
C PHE A 500 -24.81 -21.65 -25.43
N ASP A 501 -24.65 -22.01 -26.70
CA ASP A 501 -25.66 -21.84 -27.75
C ASP A 501 -26.56 -23.08 -27.78
N ILE A 502 -27.68 -22.98 -27.06
CA ILE A 502 -28.55 -24.09 -26.71
C ILE A 502 -29.90 -23.94 -27.40
N THR A 503 -30.45 -25.06 -27.85
CA THR A 503 -31.84 -25.10 -28.28
C THR A 503 -32.77 -25.07 -27.07
N LYS A 504 -34.04 -24.70 -27.29
CA LYS A 504 -35.07 -24.62 -26.25
C LYS A 504 -35.23 -25.93 -25.45
N ASP A 505 -34.98 -27.07 -26.08
CA ASP A 505 -35.08 -28.41 -25.48
C ASP A 505 -33.80 -28.81 -24.69
N GLU A 506 -32.64 -28.21 -24.98
CA GLU A 506 -31.34 -28.51 -24.36
C GLU A 506 -31.09 -27.71 -23.05
N VAL A 507 -31.94 -26.75 -22.71
CA VAL A 507 -31.82 -25.88 -21.53
C VAL A 507 -31.76 -26.69 -20.23
N ALA A 508 -32.57 -27.75 -20.11
CA ALA A 508 -32.60 -28.62 -18.94
C ALA A 508 -31.30 -29.42 -18.78
N GLU A 509 -30.64 -29.82 -19.86
CA GLU A 509 -29.42 -30.61 -19.80
C GLU A 509 -28.24 -29.76 -19.35
N VAL A 510 -28.05 -28.56 -19.92
CA VAL A 510 -26.94 -27.64 -19.56
C VAL A 510 -27.00 -27.17 -18.10
N SER A 511 -28.19 -27.18 -17.50
CA SER A 511 -28.38 -26.89 -16.06
C SER A 511 -27.56 -27.82 -15.16
N GLU A 512 -27.36 -29.07 -15.58
CA GLU A 512 -26.61 -30.02 -14.79
C GLU A 512 -25.12 -29.70 -14.79
N VAL A 513 -24.55 -29.17 -15.88
CA VAL A 513 -23.15 -28.69 -15.91
C VAL A 513 -22.99 -27.52 -14.96
N ILE A 514 -23.91 -26.57 -15.04
CA ILE A 514 -23.84 -25.34 -14.26
C ILE A 514 -23.91 -25.67 -12.76
N ALA A 515 -24.78 -26.61 -12.38
CA ALA A 515 -24.86 -27.07 -11.00
C ALA A 515 -23.56 -27.72 -10.49
N LEU A 516 -22.74 -28.32 -11.35
CA LEU A 516 -21.44 -28.87 -10.96
C LEU A 516 -20.37 -27.79 -10.75
N GLU A 517 -20.54 -26.62 -11.37
CA GLU A 517 -19.66 -25.48 -11.19
C GLU A 517 -19.90 -24.75 -9.86
N VAL A 518 -21.09 -24.90 -9.27
CA VAL A 518 -21.41 -24.36 -7.94
C VAL A 518 -20.92 -25.33 -6.87
N ASN A 519 -19.62 -25.25 -6.57
CA ASN A 519 -18.99 -26.00 -5.49
C ASN A 519 -18.15 -25.10 -4.56
N GLY A 520 -17.95 -25.53 -3.32
CA GLY A 520 -17.33 -24.74 -2.23
C GLY A 520 -15.82 -24.53 -2.31
N ALA A 521 -15.15 -25.27 -3.20
CA ALA A 521 -13.70 -25.15 -3.42
C ALA A 521 -13.34 -25.44 -4.88
N PRO A 522 -13.80 -24.59 -5.82
CA PRO A 522 -13.72 -24.89 -7.24
C PRO A 522 -12.31 -24.65 -7.76
N VAL A 523 -11.81 -25.62 -8.53
CA VAL A 523 -10.53 -25.51 -9.23
C VAL A 523 -10.67 -25.92 -10.69
N THR A 524 -9.81 -25.36 -11.54
CA THR A 524 -9.63 -25.83 -12.92
C THR A 524 -8.30 -26.55 -13.02
N VAL A 525 -8.29 -27.77 -13.55
CA VAL A 525 -7.06 -28.58 -13.73
C VAL A 525 -6.46 -28.30 -15.11
N MET A 526 -7.29 -28.26 -16.15
CA MET A 526 -6.85 -27.93 -17.51
C MET A 526 -8.02 -27.50 -18.41
N THR A 527 -7.69 -26.69 -19.41
CA THR A 527 -8.50 -26.42 -20.60
C THR A 527 -7.63 -26.68 -21.83
N LYS A 528 -8.20 -27.28 -22.88
CA LYS A 528 -7.44 -27.60 -24.10
C LYS A 528 -8.34 -27.77 -25.33
N SER A 529 -7.97 -27.11 -26.42
CA SER A 529 -8.56 -27.32 -27.75
C SER A 529 -7.67 -28.28 -28.55
N VAL A 530 -8.24 -29.41 -28.97
CA VAL A 530 -7.58 -30.46 -29.74
C VAL A 530 -8.08 -30.39 -31.17
N SER A 531 -7.20 -30.10 -32.12
CA SER A 531 -7.53 -30.12 -33.55
C SER A 531 -7.65 -31.54 -34.11
N GLU A 532 -8.08 -31.71 -35.37
CA GLU A 532 -8.15 -33.01 -36.06
C GLU A 532 -6.79 -33.73 -36.20
N SER A 533 -5.68 -33.00 -36.13
CA SER A 533 -4.32 -33.55 -36.14
C SER A 533 -3.67 -33.64 -34.76
N GLY A 534 -4.37 -33.17 -33.71
CA GLY A 534 -3.87 -33.17 -32.34
C GLY A 534 -3.76 -34.57 -31.73
N SER A 535 -3.00 -34.67 -30.63
CA SER A 535 -2.90 -35.90 -29.83
C SER A 535 -4.30 -36.35 -29.42
N ARG A 536 -4.55 -37.66 -29.50
CA ARG A 536 -5.81 -38.26 -29.05
C ARG A 536 -5.79 -38.63 -27.58
N ASP A 537 -4.59 -38.81 -27.01
CA ASP A 537 -4.42 -39.04 -25.59
C ASP A 537 -4.10 -37.72 -24.89
N GLN A 538 -4.87 -37.44 -23.84
CA GLN A 538 -4.72 -36.28 -22.97
C GLN A 538 -4.52 -36.75 -21.53
N GLU A 539 -3.43 -36.30 -20.93
CA GLU A 539 -3.09 -36.62 -19.54
C GLU A 539 -3.76 -35.65 -18.58
N ILE A 540 -4.41 -36.18 -17.56
CA ILE A 540 -5.10 -35.43 -16.52
C ILE A 540 -4.44 -35.78 -15.17
N PRO A 541 -3.61 -34.88 -14.61
CA PRO A 541 -2.98 -35.11 -13.31
C PRO A 541 -4.01 -34.94 -12.19
N VAL A 542 -4.15 -35.96 -11.33
CA VAL A 542 -5.03 -35.95 -10.17
C VAL A 542 -4.19 -36.15 -8.92
N ASP A 543 -4.25 -35.18 -8.00
CA ASP A 543 -3.62 -35.24 -6.69
C ASP A 543 -4.62 -35.62 -5.59
N VAL A 544 -4.10 -35.93 -4.40
CA VAL A 544 -4.91 -36.38 -3.26
C VAL A 544 -5.92 -35.33 -2.75
N ALA A 545 -5.71 -34.04 -3.03
CA ALA A 545 -6.63 -32.98 -2.61
C ALA A 545 -7.78 -32.76 -3.59
N LEU A 546 -7.75 -33.37 -4.78
CA LEU A 546 -8.83 -33.29 -5.77
C LEU A 546 -9.93 -34.31 -5.45
N LEU A 547 -10.97 -33.85 -4.75
CA LEU A 547 -12.04 -34.69 -4.21
C LEU A 547 -13.17 -34.98 -5.20
N GLU A 548 -13.35 -34.11 -6.19
CA GLU A 548 -14.26 -34.33 -7.32
C GLU A 548 -13.57 -33.88 -8.60
N MET A 549 -13.78 -34.63 -9.68
CA MET A 549 -13.29 -34.30 -11.02
C MET A 549 -14.45 -34.32 -12.00
N VAL A 550 -14.60 -33.24 -12.75
CA VAL A 550 -15.59 -33.09 -13.81
C VAL A 550 -14.87 -32.88 -15.13
N ILE A 551 -15.18 -33.70 -16.12
CA ILE A 551 -14.62 -33.62 -17.47
C ILE A 551 -15.74 -33.21 -18.42
N THR A 552 -15.56 -32.07 -19.08
CA THR A 552 -16.46 -31.57 -20.12
C THR A 552 -15.78 -31.69 -21.46
N LEU A 553 -16.45 -32.37 -22.40
CA LEU A 553 -16.03 -32.53 -23.79
C LEU A 553 -17.04 -31.84 -24.68
N THR A 554 -16.56 -30.97 -25.57
CA THR A 554 -17.37 -30.28 -26.56
C THR A 554 -16.89 -30.65 -27.96
N GLY A 555 -17.76 -31.25 -28.76
CA GLY A 555 -17.50 -31.61 -30.15
C GLY A 555 -18.03 -30.56 -31.13
N SER A 556 -17.34 -30.37 -32.27
CA SER A 556 -17.73 -29.33 -33.25
C SER A 556 -18.99 -29.65 -34.06
N ALA A 557 -19.35 -30.93 -34.24
CA ALA A 557 -20.48 -31.34 -35.07
C ALA A 557 -21.11 -32.71 -34.74
N THR A 558 -20.51 -33.52 -33.85
CA THR A 558 -20.97 -34.89 -33.53
C THR A 558 -20.64 -35.27 -32.09
N ALA A 559 -21.41 -36.20 -31.53
CA ALA A 559 -21.27 -36.67 -30.16
C ALA A 559 -19.81 -37.09 -29.84
N PRO A 560 -19.21 -36.58 -28.75
CA PRO A 560 -17.85 -36.95 -28.36
C PRO A 560 -17.70 -38.43 -28.04
N VAL A 561 -16.81 -39.11 -28.77
CA VAL A 561 -16.42 -40.51 -28.50
C VAL A 561 -15.12 -40.50 -27.70
N PHE A 562 -15.13 -41.11 -26.52
CA PHE A 562 -13.95 -41.14 -25.65
C PHE A 562 -13.82 -42.47 -24.89
N GLN A 563 -12.63 -42.66 -24.33
CA GLN A 563 -12.33 -43.71 -23.37
C GLN A 563 -11.45 -43.12 -22.27
N LEU A 564 -11.84 -43.27 -21.01
CA LEU A 564 -11.07 -42.76 -19.88
C LEU A 564 -10.35 -43.92 -19.18
N TYR A 565 -9.06 -43.76 -18.94
CA TYR A 565 -8.21 -44.73 -18.25
C TYR A 565 -7.80 -44.19 -16.88
N THR A 566 -7.98 -45.02 -15.87
CA THR A 566 -7.49 -44.83 -14.49
C THR A 566 -5.96 -44.76 -14.46
N PRO A 567 -5.34 -44.28 -13.36
CA PRO A 567 -3.89 -44.23 -13.23
C PRO A 567 -3.20 -45.60 -13.29
N THR A 568 -3.92 -46.69 -13.04
CA THR A 568 -3.40 -48.06 -13.20
C THR A 568 -3.52 -48.58 -14.64
N GLY A 569 -4.02 -47.78 -15.58
CA GLY A 569 -4.24 -48.14 -16.99
C GLY A 569 -5.55 -48.91 -17.25
N ALA A 570 -6.40 -49.13 -16.24
CA ALA A 570 -7.69 -49.78 -16.42
C ALA A 570 -8.74 -48.79 -16.97
N THR A 571 -9.67 -49.25 -17.81
CA THR A 571 -10.77 -48.42 -18.32
C THR A 571 -11.78 -48.08 -17.20
N GLN A 572 -12.10 -46.80 -17.06
CA GLN A 572 -13.12 -46.31 -16.14
C GLN A 572 -14.52 -46.66 -16.66
N SER A 573 -15.33 -47.25 -15.78
CA SER A 573 -16.75 -47.52 -16.05
C SER A 573 -17.63 -46.39 -15.50
N PHE A 574 -18.69 -46.05 -16.22
CA PHE A 574 -19.67 -45.03 -15.83
C PHE A 574 -21.05 -45.66 -15.58
N GLY A 575 -21.91 -44.96 -14.84
CA GLY A 575 -23.23 -45.43 -14.41
C GLY A 575 -23.26 -45.93 -12.96
N THR A 576 -22.27 -45.53 -12.16
CA THR A 576 -22.21 -45.78 -10.71
C THR A 576 -22.39 -44.48 -9.95
N ALA A 577 -22.62 -44.54 -8.63
CA ALA A 577 -22.72 -43.33 -7.81
C ALA A 577 -21.43 -42.48 -7.88
N ASP A 578 -20.26 -43.13 -7.92
CA ASP A 578 -18.95 -42.46 -7.90
C ASP A 578 -18.45 -42.05 -9.30
N ALA A 579 -19.07 -42.54 -10.37
CA ALA A 579 -18.71 -42.24 -11.76
C ALA A 579 -19.96 -42.16 -12.64
N GLN A 580 -20.36 -40.93 -12.98
CA GLN A 580 -21.62 -40.62 -13.64
C GLN A 580 -21.36 -39.96 -15.02
N VAL A 581 -22.19 -40.32 -15.99
CA VAL A 581 -22.40 -39.49 -17.19
C VAL A 581 -23.53 -38.56 -16.84
N VAL A 582 -23.22 -37.27 -16.74
CA VAL A 582 -24.17 -36.24 -16.36
C VAL A 582 -24.91 -35.76 -17.60
N ILE A 583 -24.16 -35.46 -18.67
CA ILE A 583 -24.74 -35.05 -19.95
C ILE A 583 -24.17 -35.89 -21.07
N GLU A 584 -25.03 -36.28 -21.99
CA GLU A 584 -24.67 -36.91 -23.25
C GLU A 584 -25.57 -36.38 -24.37
N THR A 585 -25.08 -35.37 -25.09
CA THR A 585 -25.74 -34.80 -26.29
C THR A 585 -24.87 -34.98 -27.53
N ASP A 586 -25.39 -34.55 -28.68
CA ASP A 586 -24.63 -34.52 -29.94
C ASP A 586 -23.45 -33.53 -29.91
N ARG A 587 -23.42 -32.58 -28.97
CA ARG A 587 -22.35 -31.57 -28.86
C ARG A 587 -21.55 -31.65 -27.57
N TYR A 588 -22.18 -32.05 -26.47
CA TYR A 588 -21.59 -32.00 -25.13
C TYR A 588 -21.57 -33.38 -24.48
N LYS A 589 -20.48 -33.68 -23.78
CA LYS A 589 -20.39 -34.84 -22.91
C LYS A 589 -19.74 -34.47 -21.59
N VAL A 590 -20.45 -34.68 -20.49
CA VAL A 590 -20.02 -34.24 -19.15
C VAL A 590 -19.98 -35.44 -18.23
N LEU A 591 -18.83 -35.64 -17.61
CA LEU A 591 -18.53 -36.78 -16.76
C LEU A 591 -18.23 -36.27 -15.36
N LYS A 592 -18.81 -36.90 -14.34
CA LYS A 592 -18.50 -36.62 -12.93
C LYS A 592 -17.87 -37.83 -12.28
N LEU A 593 -16.75 -37.62 -11.61
CA LEU A 593 -16.07 -38.59 -10.77
C LEU A 593 -15.98 -38.05 -9.34
N THR A 594 -16.45 -38.82 -8.37
CA THR A 594 -16.32 -38.53 -6.94
C THR A 594 -15.16 -39.34 -6.38
N ALA A 595 -14.29 -38.67 -5.61
CA ALA A 595 -13.05 -39.23 -5.06
C ALA A 595 -12.20 -39.98 -6.10
N PRO A 596 -11.79 -39.32 -7.21
CA PRO A 596 -10.96 -39.95 -8.22
C PRO A 596 -9.64 -40.45 -7.60
N ALA A 597 -9.16 -41.62 -8.02
CA ALA A 597 -7.87 -42.14 -7.59
C ALA A 597 -6.74 -41.18 -8.00
N ALA A 598 -5.82 -40.88 -7.06
CA ALA A 598 -4.66 -40.04 -7.34
C ALA A 598 -3.72 -40.71 -8.36
N GLY A 599 -3.09 -39.89 -9.19
CA GLY A 599 -2.21 -40.28 -10.30
C GLY A 599 -2.65 -39.68 -11.64
N THR A 600 -1.93 -40.02 -12.70
CA THR A 600 -2.22 -39.50 -14.05
C THR A 600 -3.31 -40.34 -14.72
N TRP A 601 -4.47 -39.73 -14.96
CA TRP A 601 -5.52 -40.31 -15.79
C TRP A 601 -5.25 -40.03 -17.27
N THR A 602 -5.72 -40.90 -18.15
CA THR A 602 -5.59 -40.70 -19.60
C THR A 602 -6.96 -40.67 -20.25
N LEU A 603 -7.31 -39.53 -20.86
CA LEU A 603 -8.49 -39.38 -21.70
C LEU A 603 -8.09 -39.63 -23.16
N HIS A 604 -8.63 -40.69 -23.73
CA HIS A 604 -8.46 -41.04 -25.14
C HIS A 604 -9.67 -40.59 -25.95
N LEU A 605 -9.45 -39.80 -27.01
CA LEU A 605 -10.47 -39.32 -27.94
C LEU A 605 -10.58 -40.29 -29.13
N GLY A 606 -11.73 -40.93 -29.29
CA GLY A 606 -11.93 -42.06 -30.20
C GLY A 606 -12.10 -41.71 -31.68
N ASN A 607 -12.26 -40.43 -32.05
CA ASN A 607 -12.34 -40.01 -33.45
C ASN A 607 -11.35 -38.85 -33.76
N GLY A 608 -11.05 -38.67 -35.05
CA GLY A 608 -10.11 -37.65 -35.54
C GLY A 608 -10.72 -36.25 -35.66
N GLN A 609 -11.76 -35.91 -34.89
CA GLN A 609 -12.43 -34.60 -34.95
C GLN A 609 -11.81 -33.61 -33.97
N GLY A 610 -12.17 -32.33 -34.12
CA GLY A 610 -11.80 -31.27 -33.18
C GLY A 610 -12.64 -31.35 -31.90
N TYR A 611 -11.99 -31.17 -30.75
CA TYR A 611 -12.62 -31.20 -29.43
C TYR A 611 -12.09 -30.10 -28.52
N ASP A 612 -12.98 -29.47 -27.76
CA ASP A 612 -12.60 -28.69 -26.59
C ASP A 612 -12.79 -29.53 -25.33
N ILE A 613 -11.76 -29.52 -24.49
CA ILE A 613 -11.69 -30.30 -23.25
C ILE A 613 -11.51 -29.35 -22.11
N GLU A 614 -12.31 -29.53 -21.08
CA GLU A 614 -12.14 -28.85 -19.81
C GLU A 614 -12.23 -29.87 -18.68
N VAL A 615 -11.31 -29.73 -17.73
CA VAL A 615 -11.31 -30.50 -16.50
C VAL A 615 -11.36 -29.55 -15.32
N THR A 616 -12.45 -29.61 -14.57
CA THR A 616 -12.67 -28.87 -13.33
C THR A 616 -12.80 -29.84 -12.16
N GLY A 617 -12.82 -29.31 -10.94
CA GLY A 617 -13.01 -30.14 -9.77
C GLY A 617 -13.17 -29.37 -8.47
N LYS A 618 -13.20 -30.13 -7.38
CA LYS A 618 -13.32 -29.63 -6.01
C LYS A 618 -12.04 -29.96 -5.24
N SER A 619 -11.29 -28.93 -4.83
CA SER A 619 -10.00 -29.08 -4.17
C SER A 619 -9.72 -27.92 -3.21
N VAL A 620 -9.21 -28.25 -2.02
CA VAL A 620 -8.70 -27.24 -1.07
C VAL A 620 -7.32 -26.70 -1.46
N LEU A 621 -6.57 -27.44 -2.27
CA LEU A 621 -5.32 -26.98 -2.88
C LEU A 621 -5.63 -26.14 -4.11
N ASP A 622 -5.29 -24.86 -4.06
CA ASP A 622 -5.49 -23.88 -5.16
C ASP A 622 -4.38 -22.80 -5.10
N PHE A 623 -4.28 -21.98 -6.14
CA PHE A 623 -3.23 -20.95 -6.25
C PHE A 623 -3.79 -19.60 -6.72
N SER A 624 -3.02 -18.55 -6.45
CA SER A 624 -3.18 -17.22 -7.02
C SER A 624 -1.83 -16.69 -7.49
N THR A 625 -1.85 -15.78 -8.45
CA THR A 625 -0.64 -15.17 -9.03
C THR A 625 -0.73 -13.66 -9.05
N GLU A 626 0.42 -13.02 -8.84
CA GLU A 626 0.59 -11.58 -8.95
C GLU A 626 1.89 -11.28 -9.70
N PHE A 627 1.90 -10.20 -10.49
CA PHE A 627 3.11 -9.67 -11.10
C PHE A 627 3.61 -8.51 -10.25
N LEU A 628 4.86 -8.59 -9.79
CA LEU A 628 5.52 -7.48 -9.12
C LEU A 628 6.41 -6.73 -10.11
N ASP A 629 6.38 -5.41 -10.02
CA ASP A 629 7.36 -4.56 -10.67
C ASP A 629 8.76 -4.90 -10.09
N PRO A 630 9.76 -5.23 -10.94
CA PRO A 630 11.05 -5.73 -10.47
C PRO A 630 11.85 -4.69 -9.70
N GLY A 631 11.57 -3.41 -9.91
CA GLY A 631 12.20 -2.33 -9.15
C GLY A 631 11.56 -2.21 -7.77
N SER A 632 10.29 -1.83 -7.73
CA SER A 632 9.61 -1.45 -6.49
C SER A 632 9.26 -2.64 -5.58
N GLY A 633 9.13 -3.86 -6.12
CA GLY A 633 8.68 -5.02 -5.36
C GLY A 633 7.19 -4.98 -5.00
N PHE A 634 6.43 -4.00 -5.52
CA PHE A 634 4.98 -3.89 -5.35
C PHE A 634 4.25 -4.57 -6.51
N PRO A 635 3.04 -5.10 -6.28
CA PRO A 635 2.18 -5.58 -7.35
C PRO A 635 1.90 -4.48 -8.37
N ILE A 636 1.91 -4.86 -9.65
CA ILE A 636 1.42 -3.97 -10.71
C ILE A 636 -0.09 -3.94 -10.68
N ASP A 637 -0.66 -2.78 -10.98
CA ASP A 637 -2.05 -2.68 -11.39
C ASP A 637 -2.13 -2.96 -12.90
N GLY A 638 -3.28 -3.46 -13.37
CA GLY A 638 -3.50 -3.69 -14.79
C GLY A 638 -2.78 -4.89 -15.39
N ARG A 639 -2.44 -4.74 -16.67
CA ARG A 639 -1.86 -5.77 -17.53
C ARG A 639 -0.34 -5.60 -17.63
N PRO A 640 0.44 -6.69 -17.66
CA PRO A 640 1.90 -6.58 -17.81
C PRO A 640 2.28 -6.07 -19.21
N VAL A 641 3.42 -5.40 -19.32
CA VAL A 641 3.99 -5.03 -20.62
C VAL A 641 4.67 -6.24 -21.25
N GLY A 642 4.40 -6.47 -22.55
CA GLY A 642 4.98 -7.58 -23.29
C GLY A 642 6.52 -7.52 -23.30
N ASP A 643 7.15 -8.68 -23.13
CA ASP A 643 8.62 -8.86 -23.14
C ASP A 643 9.41 -8.05 -22.09
N SER A 644 8.72 -7.37 -21.17
CA SER A 644 9.34 -6.67 -20.03
C SER A 644 9.59 -7.63 -18.87
N GLU A 645 10.62 -7.34 -18.07
CA GLU A 645 10.96 -8.16 -16.91
C GLU A 645 10.01 -7.89 -15.74
N TYR A 646 9.40 -8.95 -15.21
CA TYR A 646 8.61 -8.91 -13.98
C TYR A 646 9.00 -10.06 -13.06
N ARG A 647 8.60 -9.96 -11.78
CA ARG A 647 8.63 -11.09 -10.86
C ARG A 647 7.22 -11.67 -10.75
N LEU A 648 7.04 -12.91 -11.19
CA LEU A 648 5.83 -13.68 -10.94
C LEU A 648 5.87 -14.17 -9.50
N VAL A 649 4.85 -13.85 -8.72
CA VAL A 649 4.61 -14.37 -7.37
C VAL A 649 3.42 -15.33 -7.43
N VAL A 650 3.58 -16.50 -6.81
CA VAL A 650 2.56 -17.54 -6.71
C VAL A 650 2.32 -17.84 -5.24
N ARG A 651 1.08 -17.62 -4.78
CA ARG A 651 0.62 -17.94 -3.43
C ARG A 651 -0.33 -19.13 -3.50
N GLY A 652 -0.25 -20.04 -2.53
CA GLY A 652 -1.09 -21.24 -2.50
C GLY A 652 -2.02 -21.25 -1.27
N SER A 653 -3.20 -21.82 -1.44
CA SER A 653 -4.09 -22.24 -0.35
C SER A 653 -4.08 -23.77 -0.23
N GLY A 654 -4.28 -24.30 0.97
CA GLY A 654 -4.24 -25.75 1.21
C GLY A 654 -2.87 -26.38 0.97
N LEU A 655 -1.79 -25.60 1.11
CA LEU A 655 -0.41 -26.00 0.84
C LEU A 655 0.07 -27.18 1.70
N GLU A 656 -0.59 -27.47 2.82
CA GLU A 656 -0.37 -28.68 3.58
C GLU A 656 -0.60 -29.96 2.77
N ASN A 657 -1.36 -29.89 1.66
CA ASN A 657 -1.56 -31.01 0.75
C ASN A 657 -0.51 -31.06 -0.39
N ALA A 658 0.30 -30.01 -0.54
CA ALA A 658 1.39 -29.95 -1.52
C ALA A 658 2.69 -30.47 -0.90
N GLY A 659 3.40 -31.36 -1.62
CA GLY A 659 4.76 -31.75 -1.29
C GLY A 659 5.78 -30.72 -1.78
N ASN A 660 5.63 -30.28 -3.03
CA ASN A 660 6.45 -29.22 -3.61
C ASN A 660 5.75 -28.53 -4.80
N VAL A 661 5.82 -27.21 -4.88
CA VAL A 661 5.37 -26.42 -6.04
C VAL A 661 6.58 -26.15 -6.93
N THR A 662 6.56 -26.62 -8.17
CA THR A 662 7.78 -26.72 -8.99
C THR A 662 7.84 -25.71 -10.12
N SER A 663 6.71 -25.41 -10.77
CA SER A 663 6.71 -24.57 -11.96
C SER A 663 5.39 -23.86 -12.23
N ALA A 664 5.49 -22.77 -12.96
CA ALA A 664 4.38 -22.10 -13.63
C ALA A 664 4.54 -22.29 -15.15
N THR A 665 3.52 -22.81 -15.81
CA THR A 665 3.48 -23.00 -17.26
C THR A 665 2.54 -21.97 -17.89
N LEU A 666 3.08 -21.17 -18.81
CA LEU A 666 2.31 -20.26 -19.65
C LEU A 666 1.68 -21.05 -20.79
N LEU A 667 0.37 -20.93 -20.95
CA LEU A 667 -0.44 -21.59 -21.97
C LEU A 667 -1.08 -20.55 -22.88
N ASP A 668 -1.23 -20.83 -24.17
CA ASP A 668 -2.07 -20.00 -25.04
C ASP A 668 -3.57 -20.28 -24.82
N GLN A 669 -4.42 -19.58 -25.57
CA GLN A 669 -5.89 -19.75 -25.54
C GLN A 669 -6.34 -21.18 -25.83
N SER A 670 -5.59 -21.94 -26.64
CA SER A 670 -5.89 -23.34 -26.97
C SER A 670 -5.40 -24.34 -25.91
N GLY A 671 -4.72 -23.87 -24.87
CA GLY A 671 -4.09 -24.72 -23.85
C GLY A 671 -2.75 -25.33 -24.30
N ALA A 672 -2.16 -24.86 -25.40
CA ALA A 672 -0.83 -25.27 -25.81
C ALA A 672 0.25 -24.56 -24.98
N VAL A 673 1.33 -25.27 -24.67
CA VAL A 673 2.41 -24.75 -23.83
C VAL A 673 3.26 -23.74 -24.60
N LEU A 674 3.28 -22.50 -24.11
CA LEU A 674 4.17 -21.45 -24.61
C LEU A 674 5.53 -21.52 -23.94
N ARG A 675 5.54 -21.57 -22.60
CA ARG A 675 6.78 -21.57 -21.80
C ARG A 675 6.54 -22.16 -20.43
N ARG A 676 7.46 -23.01 -19.96
CA ARG A 676 7.51 -23.42 -18.55
C ARG A 676 8.56 -22.62 -17.81
N ILE A 677 8.21 -22.15 -16.61
CA ILE A 677 9.03 -21.32 -15.72
C ILE A 677 9.17 -22.06 -14.40
N TYR A 678 10.41 -22.29 -13.95
CA TYR A 678 10.65 -22.96 -12.68
C TYR A 678 10.53 -21.98 -11.52
N LEU A 679 9.75 -22.36 -10.52
CA LEU A 679 9.50 -21.55 -9.34
C LEU A 679 10.54 -21.82 -8.26
N GLN A 680 10.89 -20.78 -7.52
CA GLN A 680 11.75 -20.85 -6.35
C GLN A 680 10.94 -20.45 -5.12
N THR A 681 11.15 -21.14 -4.01
CA THR A 681 10.52 -20.74 -2.74
C THR A 681 11.23 -19.49 -2.23
N SER A 682 10.46 -18.43 -1.98
CA SER A 682 10.97 -17.22 -1.33
C SER A 682 11.25 -17.49 0.14
N SER A 683 12.36 -16.97 0.63
CA SER A 683 12.68 -16.97 2.06
C SER A 683 11.85 -15.90 2.78
N GLY A 684 11.25 -16.22 3.91
CA GLY A 684 10.39 -15.31 4.67
C GLY A 684 9.73 -16.03 5.84
N ARG A 685 9.05 -15.27 6.71
CA ARG A 685 8.15 -15.84 7.73
C ARG A 685 6.83 -16.30 7.12
N GLY A 686 6.10 -17.16 7.82
CA GLY A 686 4.77 -17.62 7.40
C GLY A 686 4.77 -18.67 6.27
N GLU A 687 3.66 -18.74 5.54
CA GLU A 687 3.45 -19.75 4.49
C GLU A 687 4.47 -19.61 3.34
N PRO A 688 4.86 -20.72 2.68
CA PRO A 688 5.69 -20.68 1.49
C PRO A 688 5.06 -19.83 0.38
N VAL A 689 5.85 -18.94 -0.20
CA VAL A 689 5.47 -18.18 -1.39
C VAL A 689 6.48 -18.45 -2.48
N TYR A 690 6.02 -18.72 -3.69
CA TYR A 690 6.87 -19.16 -4.80
C TYR A 690 7.05 -18.04 -5.81
N THR A 691 8.24 -17.91 -6.39
CA THR A 691 8.56 -16.79 -7.27
C THR A 691 9.42 -17.21 -8.45
N ALA A 692 9.33 -16.46 -9.55
CA ALA A 692 10.26 -16.55 -10.67
C ALA A 692 10.34 -15.22 -11.43
N ALA A 693 11.47 -14.98 -12.10
CA ALA A 693 11.52 -13.95 -13.14
C ALA A 693 10.71 -14.41 -14.36
N ILE A 694 9.92 -13.51 -14.93
CA ILE A 694 9.06 -13.76 -16.09
C ILE A 694 9.23 -12.65 -17.12
N LEU A 695 9.18 -13.05 -18.40
CA LEU A 695 8.99 -12.17 -19.54
C LEU A 695 7.61 -12.53 -20.13
N PRO A 696 6.56 -11.75 -19.84
CA PRO A 696 5.21 -11.99 -20.34
C PRO A 696 5.21 -12.01 -21.87
N PRO A 697 4.66 -13.05 -22.51
CA PRO A 697 4.65 -13.12 -23.97
C PRO A 697 3.75 -12.01 -24.56
N PRO A 698 4.04 -11.50 -25.77
CA PRO A 698 3.25 -10.46 -26.41
C PRO A 698 1.86 -10.94 -26.90
N GLN A 699 1.57 -12.23 -26.77
CA GLN A 699 0.28 -12.84 -27.10
C GLN A 699 -0.50 -13.20 -25.82
N PRO A 700 -1.84 -13.27 -25.86
CA PRO A 700 -2.65 -13.71 -24.73
C PRO A 700 -2.23 -15.07 -24.17
N PHE A 701 -2.23 -15.19 -22.85
CA PHE A 701 -1.79 -16.41 -22.16
C PHE A 701 -2.53 -16.64 -20.83
N ARG A 702 -2.53 -17.90 -20.38
CA ARG A 702 -3.01 -18.34 -19.07
C ARG A 702 -1.84 -18.91 -18.28
N ILE A 703 -1.95 -18.93 -16.95
CA ILE A 703 -0.92 -19.50 -16.07
C ILE A 703 -1.45 -20.77 -15.43
N SER A 704 -0.70 -21.86 -15.57
CA SER A 704 -0.93 -23.11 -14.85
C SER A 704 0.18 -23.33 -13.83
N VAL A 705 -0.18 -23.55 -12.57
CA VAL A 705 0.75 -23.92 -11.51
C VAL A 705 0.83 -25.45 -11.41
N GLU A 706 2.05 -25.97 -11.33
CA GLU A 706 2.34 -27.41 -11.33
C GLU A 706 3.28 -27.78 -10.18
N GLY A 707 3.12 -28.99 -9.67
CA GLY A 707 3.94 -29.52 -8.59
C GLY A 707 3.60 -30.97 -8.25
N ILE A 708 4.02 -31.41 -7.08
CA ILE A 708 3.74 -32.74 -6.53
C ILE A 708 3.08 -32.63 -5.17
N ASP A 709 2.13 -33.53 -4.89
CA ASP A 709 1.56 -33.69 -3.56
C ASP A 709 2.49 -34.46 -2.62
N GLN A 710 2.06 -34.67 -1.36
CA GLN A 710 2.85 -35.40 -0.37
C GLN A 710 3.09 -36.88 -0.71
N GLN A 711 2.30 -37.44 -1.63
CA GLN A 711 2.41 -38.82 -2.10
C GLN A 711 3.11 -38.92 -3.46
N ASN A 712 3.73 -37.83 -3.90
CA ASN A 712 4.48 -37.74 -5.17
C ASN A 712 3.60 -37.90 -6.42
N ASN A 713 2.28 -37.63 -6.31
CA ASN A 713 1.42 -37.45 -7.49
C ASN A 713 1.53 -36.02 -8.00
N THR A 714 1.50 -35.85 -9.31
CA THR A 714 1.50 -34.52 -9.92
C THR A 714 0.16 -33.83 -9.68
N PHE A 715 0.19 -32.57 -9.24
CA PHE A 715 -0.97 -31.69 -9.30
C PHE A 715 -0.79 -30.62 -10.38
N LYS A 716 -1.91 -30.15 -10.91
CA LYS A 716 -1.98 -29.01 -11.82
C LYS A 716 -3.19 -28.15 -11.47
N ARG A 717 -3.01 -26.83 -11.42
CA ARG A 717 -4.08 -25.85 -11.22
C ARG A 717 -3.94 -24.75 -12.26
N LEU A 718 -4.96 -24.59 -13.09
CA LEU A 718 -5.05 -23.59 -14.14
C LEU A 718 -5.80 -22.36 -13.61
N LEU A 719 -5.19 -21.19 -13.78
CA LEU A 719 -5.85 -19.91 -13.57
C LEU A 719 -6.59 -19.53 -14.85
N THR A 720 -7.91 -19.40 -14.75
CA THR A 720 -8.82 -19.23 -15.91
C THR A 720 -8.96 -17.79 -16.38
N THR A 721 -8.32 -16.81 -15.76
CA THR A 721 -8.28 -15.45 -16.30
C THR A 721 -7.28 -15.40 -17.45
N LEU A 722 -7.70 -14.91 -18.62
CA LEU A 722 -6.80 -14.67 -19.74
C LEU A 722 -5.98 -13.40 -19.44
N ILE A 723 -4.66 -13.50 -19.55
CA ILE A 723 -3.75 -12.37 -19.37
C ILE A 723 -3.27 -11.95 -20.75
N GLU A 724 -3.50 -10.70 -21.10
CA GLU A 724 -2.93 -10.13 -22.32
C GLU A 724 -1.88 -9.10 -21.94
N SER A 725 -0.78 -9.13 -22.69
CA SER A 725 0.31 -8.18 -22.50
C SER A 725 0.05 -6.91 -23.32
N GLU A 726 0.44 -5.77 -22.78
CA GLU A 726 0.22 -4.46 -23.39
C GLU A 726 1.50 -3.81 -23.90
N SER A 727 1.33 -2.81 -24.76
CA SER A 727 2.41 -1.97 -25.29
C SER A 727 2.61 -0.67 -24.50
N LEU A 728 1.79 -0.45 -23.47
CA LEU A 728 1.83 0.76 -22.64
C LEU A 728 1.78 0.39 -21.16
N ARG A 729 2.31 1.30 -20.33
CA ARG A 729 2.32 1.17 -18.86
C ARG A 729 1.75 2.42 -18.22
N LEU A 730 0.96 2.25 -17.17
CA LEU A 730 0.46 3.33 -16.32
C LEU A 730 1.06 3.17 -14.92
N ASP A 731 1.61 4.25 -14.36
CA ASP A 731 2.06 4.32 -12.96
C ASP A 731 1.43 5.50 -12.24
N LEU A 732 1.37 5.47 -10.93
CA LEU A 732 1.05 6.65 -10.12
C LEU A 732 2.25 7.60 -10.12
N ALA A 733 2.00 8.90 -10.29
CA ALA A 733 3.06 9.90 -10.21
C ALA A 733 3.50 10.09 -8.75
N VAL A 734 4.80 10.29 -8.55
CA VAL A 734 5.41 10.62 -7.24
C VAL A 734 5.22 12.11 -6.98
N GLU A 735 4.00 12.52 -6.68
CA GLU A 735 3.66 13.89 -6.28
C GLU A 735 2.83 13.86 -4.99
N ASN A 736 2.97 14.89 -4.16
CA ASN A 736 2.20 15.03 -2.92
C ASN A 736 0.70 15.02 -3.25
N ARG A 737 -0.01 13.98 -2.80
CA ARG A 737 -1.46 13.89 -2.99
C ARG A 737 -2.13 14.84 -2.02
N GLU A 738 -2.86 15.83 -2.53
CA GLU A 738 -3.73 16.63 -1.68
C GLU A 738 -4.89 15.77 -1.18
N PRO A 739 -5.17 15.72 0.13
CA PRO A 739 -6.33 14.99 0.64
C PRO A 739 -7.62 15.57 0.05
N LEU A 740 -8.55 14.70 -0.33
CA LEU A 740 -9.89 15.12 -0.76
C LEU A 740 -10.73 15.42 0.47
N TYR A 741 -11.49 16.52 0.48
CA TYR A 741 -12.33 16.92 1.60
C TYR A 741 -13.77 17.22 1.14
N PRO A 742 -14.79 17.11 2.00
CA PRO A 742 -16.15 17.54 1.66
C PRO A 742 -16.17 19.00 1.19
N GLY A 743 -16.79 19.25 0.04
CA GLY A 743 -16.83 20.55 -0.63
C GLY A 743 -15.54 20.95 -1.35
N GLY A 744 -14.54 20.07 -1.43
CA GLY A 744 -13.25 20.32 -2.08
C GLY A 744 -12.99 19.42 -3.29
N SER A 745 -11.88 19.70 -3.97
CA SER A 745 -11.36 18.90 -5.08
C SER A 745 -9.91 18.48 -4.82
N SER A 746 -9.51 17.33 -5.33
CA SER A 746 -8.14 16.83 -5.30
C SER A 746 -7.73 16.34 -6.69
N ARG A 747 -6.43 16.39 -7.01
CA ARG A 747 -5.88 15.86 -8.26
C ARG A 747 -4.84 14.80 -7.94
N VAL A 748 -4.94 13.66 -8.61
CA VAL A 748 -3.96 12.58 -8.51
C VAL A 748 -3.27 12.41 -9.85
N GLY A 749 -1.95 12.56 -9.84
CA GLY A 749 -1.11 12.40 -11.03
C GLY A 749 -0.84 10.92 -11.34
N PHE A 750 -0.74 10.60 -12.63
CA PHE A 750 -0.25 9.32 -13.13
C PHE A 750 0.73 9.56 -14.29
N VAL A 751 1.60 8.60 -14.55
CA VAL A 751 2.54 8.60 -15.67
C VAL A 751 2.11 7.50 -16.63
N LEU A 752 1.81 7.90 -17.86
CA LEU A 752 1.62 6.98 -18.99
C LEU A 752 2.97 6.85 -19.71
N VAL A 753 3.40 5.62 -20.00
CA VAL A 753 4.62 5.30 -20.74
C VAL A 753 4.26 4.46 -21.95
N ASN A 754 4.71 4.87 -23.14
CA ASN A 754 4.58 4.07 -24.35
C ASN A 754 5.83 3.18 -24.52
N GLU A 755 5.68 1.88 -24.34
CA GLU A 755 6.76 0.89 -24.50
C GLU A 755 6.70 0.23 -25.90
N GLY A 756 5.65 0.51 -26.69
CA GLY A 756 5.43 0.00 -28.04
C GLY A 756 5.85 0.97 -29.14
N SER A 757 5.35 0.72 -30.37
CA SER A 757 5.50 1.64 -31.49
C SER A 757 4.82 2.99 -31.22
N GLU A 758 5.19 4.03 -31.96
CA GLU A 758 4.48 5.31 -31.92
C GLU A 758 2.97 5.10 -32.11
N ASP A 759 2.19 5.64 -31.18
CA ASP A 759 0.74 5.46 -31.13
C ASP A 759 0.07 6.67 -30.47
N THR A 760 -1.25 6.77 -30.62
CA THR A 760 -2.09 7.74 -29.93
C THR A 760 -2.99 7.00 -28.96
N PHE A 761 -2.92 7.37 -27.68
CA PHE A 761 -3.68 6.74 -26.61
C PHE A 761 -4.88 7.60 -26.19
N GLN A 762 -6.05 6.99 -26.13
CA GLN A 762 -7.24 7.56 -25.52
C GLN A 762 -7.29 7.17 -24.05
N LEU A 763 -7.46 8.16 -23.18
CA LEU A 763 -7.59 7.97 -21.73
C LEU A 763 -9.03 8.18 -21.29
N THR A 764 -9.51 7.24 -20.48
CA THR A 764 -10.82 7.30 -19.83
C THR A 764 -10.64 7.09 -18.34
N VAL A 765 -11.58 7.59 -17.56
CA VAL A 765 -11.60 7.36 -16.12
C VAL A 765 -13.04 7.14 -15.68
N SER A 766 -13.25 6.17 -14.81
CA SER A 766 -14.49 5.91 -14.12
C SER A 766 -14.21 5.70 -12.64
N ASP A 767 -15.22 5.92 -11.79
CA ASP A 767 -15.12 5.59 -10.37
C ASP A 767 -16.45 5.08 -9.82
N ASP A 768 -16.37 4.35 -8.72
CA ASP A 768 -17.48 3.67 -8.06
C ASP A 768 -18.32 4.60 -7.17
N ALA A 769 -17.76 5.72 -6.71
CA ALA A 769 -18.43 6.66 -5.80
C ALA A 769 -18.88 7.98 -6.46
N GLY A 770 -18.69 8.13 -7.79
CA GLY A 770 -19.03 9.33 -8.54
C GLY A 770 -18.24 10.58 -8.11
N LEU A 771 -17.07 10.41 -7.52
CA LEU A 771 -16.17 11.47 -7.11
C LEU A 771 -15.31 11.97 -8.27
N VAL A 772 -15.12 11.20 -9.33
CA VAL A 772 -14.28 11.62 -10.45
C VAL A 772 -15.01 12.62 -11.34
N THR A 773 -14.34 13.73 -11.65
CA THR A 773 -14.86 14.74 -12.59
C THR A 773 -14.20 14.68 -13.97
N GLY A 774 -13.06 13.99 -14.11
CA GLY A 774 -12.40 13.77 -15.39
C GLY A 774 -10.92 13.44 -15.32
N VAL A 775 -10.35 13.14 -16.49
CA VAL A 775 -8.93 12.83 -16.72
C VAL A 775 -8.33 13.80 -17.74
N THR A 776 -7.09 14.23 -17.51
CA THR A 776 -6.34 15.10 -18.43
C THR A 776 -4.91 14.58 -18.63
N PRO A 777 -4.41 14.42 -19.86
CA PRO A 777 -5.13 14.57 -21.14
C PRO A 777 -6.11 13.41 -21.39
N THR A 778 -7.11 13.62 -22.26
CA THR A 778 -8.01 12.55 -22.72
C THR A 778 -7.50 11.83 -23.96
N ASN A 779 -6.58 12.44 -24.71
CA ASN A 779 -5.90 11.84 -25.86
C ASN A 779 -4.44 12.32 -25.90
N VAL A 780 -3.50 11.44 -26.20
CA VAL A 780 -2.08 11.78 -26.29
C VAL A 780 -1.35 10.91 -27.32
N THR A 781 -0.62 11.56 -28.24
CA THR A 781 0.26 10.88 -29.19
C THR A 781 1.67 10.79 -28.62
N MET A 782 2.25 9.59 -28.61
CA MET A 782 3.51 9.30 -27.94
C MET A 782 4.41 8.44 -28.82
N ALA A 783 5.67 8.86 -28.99
CA ALA A 783 6.69 8.03 -29.62
C ALA A 783 7.12 6.88 -28.69
N THR A 784 7.72 5.83 -29.26
CA THR A 784 8.29 4.71 -28.50
C THR A 784 9.25 5.19 -27.42
N GLY A 785 9.07 4.68 -26.19
CA GLY A 785 9.90 4.98 -25.03
C GLY A 785 9.67 6.37 -24.42
N THR A 786 8.62 7.10 -24.83
CA THR A 786 8.27 8.39 -24.23
C THR A 786 7.25 8.21 -23.10
N ASN A 787 7.19 9.19 -22.20
CA ASN A 787 6.24 9.25 -21.11
C ASN A 787 5.46 10.57 -21.13
N VAL A 788 4.30 10.58 -20.47
CA VAL A 788 3.50 11.78 -20.22
C VAL A 788 2.87 11.70 -18.84
N THR A 789 2.88 12.82 -18.12
CA THR A 789 2.15 12.94 -16.85
C THR A 789 0.72 13.39 -17.12
N GLY A 790 -0.25 12.58 -16.69
CA GLY A 790 -1.67 12.90 -16.67
C GLY A 790 -2.18 13.09 -15.24
N TYR A 791 -3.43 13.53 -15.12
CA TYR A 791 -4.09 13.80 -13.84
C TYR A 791 -5.54 13.35 -13.87
N VAL A 792 -5.98 12.66 -12.82
CA VAL A 792 -7.38 12.46 -12.48
C VAL A 792 -7.82 13.53 -11.50
N THR A 793 -8.97 14.15 -11.74
CA THR A 793 -9.56 15.13 -10.83
C THR A 793 -10.74 14.51 -10.09
N PHE A 794 -10.69 14.62 -8.76
CA PHE A 794 -11.75 14.20 -7.86
C PHE A 794 -12.41 15.43 -7.23
N SER A 795 -13.72 15.36 -7.00
CA SER A 795 -14.50 16.39 -6.33
C SER A 795 -15.50 15.75 -5.39
N ALA A 796 -15.51 16.17 -4.13
CA ALA A 796 -16.48 15.73 -3.15
C ALA A 796 -17.45 16.88 -2.83
N ALA A 797 -18.75 16.67 -3.04
CA ALA A 797 -19.76 17.63 -2.60
C ALA A 797 -19.75 17.78 -1.07
N THR A 798 -20.30 18.88 -0.54
CA THR A 798 -20.40 19.11 0.91
C THR A 798 -21.26 18.07 1.63
N SER A 799 -22.13 17.37 0.90
CA SER A 799 -22.96 16.26 1.41
C SER A 799 -22.22 14.91 1.46
N VAL A 800 -21.08 14.77 0.80
CA VAL A 800 -20.30 13.53 0.82
C VAL A 800 -19.67 13.38 2.19
N SER A 801 -19.94 12.25 2.85
CA SER A 801 -19.47 12.02 4.21
C SER A 801 -17.96 11.75 4.23
N PRO A 802 -17.21 12.26 5.22
CA PRO A 802 -15.86 11.79 5.49
C PRO A 802 -15.82 10.26 5.63
N GLY A 803 -14.78 9.64 5.10
CA GLY A 803 -14.65 8.18 4.99
C GLY A 803 -15.24 7.58 3.72
N THR A 804 -15.89 8.38 2.85
CA THR A 804 -16.27 7.91 1.51
C THR A 804 -15.01 7.64 0.71
N ALA A 805 -14.76 6.37 0.38
CA ALA A 805 -13.70 5.97 -0.52
C ALA A 805 -14.24 5.88 -1.95
N SER A 806 -13.38 6.19 -2.90
CA SER A 806 -13.57 6.03 -4.33
C SER A 806 -12.37 5.30 -4.90
N THR A 807 -12.63 4.30 -5.71
CA THR A 807 -11.64 3.59 -6.51
C THR A 807 -11.83 4.01 -7.95
N ALA A 808 -11.01 4.96 -8.41
CA ALA A 808 -11.02 5.36 -9.80
C ALA A 808 -10.16 4.41 -10.65
N ILE A 809 -10.66 4.02 -11.81
CA ILE A 809 -9.93 3.22 -12.79
C ILE A 809 -9.61 4.14 -13.96
N VAL A 810 -8.31 4.39 -14.18
CA VAL A 810 -7.83 5.12 -15.35
C VAL A 810 -7.42 4.09 -16.39
N SER A 811 -8.06 4.11 -17.55
CA SER A 811 -7.76 3.20 -18.65
C SER A 811 -7.16 3.96 -19.82
N ALA A 812 -6.11 3.41 -20.42
CA ALA A 812 -5.49 3.92 -21.64
C ALA A 812 -5.57 2.85 -22.75
N GLN A 813 -6.04 3.26 -23.92
CA GLN A 813 -6.22 2.38 -25.08
C GLN A 813 -5.63 3.02 -26.34
N SER A 814 -5.05 2.22 -27.23
CA SER A 814 -4.66 2.68 -28.56
C SER A 814 -5.87 3.15 -29.37
N SER A 815 -5.83 4.37 -29.89
CA SER A 815 -6.84 4.94 -30.79
C SER A 815 -6.74 4.42 -32.22
N LEU A 816 -5.64 3.74 -32.58
CA LEU A 816 -5.48 2.99 -33.83
C LEU A 816 -6.05 1.57 -33.72
N GLY A 817 -6.37 1.13 -32.51
CA GLY A 817 -6.97 -0.17 -32.22
C GLY A 817 -8.45 -0.26 -32.61
N SER A 818 -8.93 -1.50 -32.73
CA SER A 818 -10.36 -1.83 -32.66
C SER A 818 -10.97 -1.26 -31.37
N SER A 819 -12.28 -1.01 -31.31
CA SER A 819 -12.97 -0.71 -30.04
C SER A 819 -12.88 -1.87 -29.02
N THR A 820 -12.38 -3.04 -29.45
CA THR A 820 -12.09 -4.22 -28.65
C THR A 820 -10.59 -4.42 -28.40
N ALA A 821 -9.73 -3.48 -28.80
CA ALA A 821 -8.30 -3.57 -28.49
C ALA A 821 -8.12 -3.51 -26.98
N PRO A 822 -7.24 -4.33 -26.41
CA PRO A 822 -7.09 -4.34 -24.97
C PRO A 822 -6.52 -3.00 -24.49
N SER A 823 -6.93 -2.63 -23.28
CA SER A 823 -6.52 -1.39 -22.62
C SER A 823 -5.74 -1.75 -21.38
N ASN A 824 -4.65 -1.02 -21.12
CA ASN A 824 -4.04 -1.07 -19.79
C ASN A 824 -4.75 -0.10 -18.85
N PHE A 825 -4.69 -0.37 -17.55
CA PHE A 825 -5.31 0.48 -16.56
C PHE A 825 -4.45 0.62 -15.31
N ILE A 826 -4.74 1.67 -14.53
CA ILE A 826 -4.26 1.83 -13.17
C ILE A 826 -5.42 2.18 -12.25
N THR A 827 -5.34 1.72 -11.00
CA THR A 827 -6.33 2.01 -9.99
C THR A 827 -5.83 3.11 -9.07
N ILE A 828 -6.67 4.13 -8.86
CA ILE A 828 -6.39 5.25 -7.96
C ILE A 828 -7.43 5.23 -6.85
N GLN A 829 -6.97 5.01 -5.62
CA GLN A 829 -7.83 5.09 -4.45
C GLN A 829 -7.75 6.48 -3.83
N VAL A 830 -8.92 7.08 -3.60
CA VAL A 830 -9.07 8.37 -2.92
C VAL A 830 -10.10 8.24 -1.82
N ILE A 831 -9.85 8.88 -0.68
CA ILE A 831 -10.77 8.89 0.45
C ILE A 831 -11.07 10.34 0.80
N VAL A 832 -12.36 10.63 0.97
CA VAL A 832 -12.83 11.91 1.49
C VAL A 832 -12.45 11.99 2.96
N SER A 833 -11.42 12.76 3.26
CA SER A 833 -10.93 13.03 4.60
C SER A 833 -11.76 14.11 5.28
N GLU A 834 -11.84 14.08 6.61
CA GLU A 834 -12.46 15.15 7.37
C GLU A 834 -11.53 16.38 7.40
N ARG A 835 -12.07 17.58 7.15
CA ARG A 835 -11.33 18.83 7.44
C ARG A 835 -11.36 19.05 8.93
N ILE A 836 -10.37 18.50 9.63
CA ILE A 836 -10.17 18.85 11.03
C ILE A 836 -9.29 20.10 11.06
N ILE A 837 -9.88 21.23 11.43
CA ILE A 837 -9.11 22.41 11.84
C ILE A 837 -8.56 22.06 13.22
N LEU A 838 -7.32 21.60 13.26
CA LEU A 838 -6.64 21.32 14.51
C LEU A 838 -6.16 22.66 15.09
N VAL A 839 -6.56 22.93 16.32
CA VAL A 839 -5.75 23.77 17.20
C VAL A 839 -4.57 22.89 17.61
N ILE A 840 -3.53 22.85 16.76
CA ILE A 840 -2.30 22.15 17.10
C ILE A 840 -1.59 23.02 18.12
N ASP A 841 -1.61 22.56 19.35
CA ASP A 841 -0.70 23.07 20.34
C ASP A 841 0.68 22.51 20.06
N THR A 842 1.63 23.38 19.74
CA THR A 842 3.05 23.04 19.64
C THR A 842 3.86 23.70 20.75
N SER A 843 3.19 24.43 21.65
CA SER A 843 3.82 25.15 22.74
C SER A 843 3.89 24.23 23.95
N PRO A 844 5.06 23.68 24.31
CA PRO A 844 5.15 22.87 25.51
C PRO A 844 4.86 23.72 26.75
N PRO A 845 4.49 23.10 27.88
CA PRO A 845 4.41 23.81 29.14
C PRO A 845 5.80 24.32 29.52
N VAL A 846 5.86 25.39 30.30
CA VAL A 846 7.11 25.98 30.79
C VAL A 846 7.17 25.82 32.31
N CYS A 847 8.18 25.10 32.79
CA CYS A 847 8.50 24.93 34.20
C CYS A 847 9.80 25.69 34.53
N THR A 848 9.70 26.74 35.34
CA THR A 848 10.87 27.54 35.75
C THR A 848 11.07 27.57 37.25
N ILE A 849 12.31 27.29 37.70
CA ILE A 849 12.69 27.45 39.10
C ILE A 849 12.88 28.95 39.37
N THR A 850 12.07 29.48 40.29
CA THR A 850 12.09 30.91 40.65
C THR A 850 13.01 31.21 41.83
N SER A 851 13.18 30.25 42.75
CA SER A 851 14.16 30.34 43.83
C SER A 851 14.42 28.97 44.44
N VAL A 852 15.65 28.72 44.88
CA VAL A 852 16.01 27.60 45.75
C VAL A 852 16.54 28.18 47.06
N ASP A 853 16.07 27.65 48.19
CA ASP A 853 16.48 28.04 49.54
C ASP A 853 17.05 26.83 50.28
N GLY A 854 18.23 26.97 50.89
CA GLY A 854 19.04 25.88 51.42
C GLY A 854 19.94 25.18 50.39
N ASP A 855 20.93 24.44 50.89
CA ASP A 855 21.91 23.69 50.10
C ASP A 855 22.26 22.36 50.78
N CYS A 856 22.43 21.32 49.98
CA CYS A 856 22.84 19.99 50.45
C CYS A 856 24.28 19.70 50.02
N THR A 857 25.25 20.16 50.81
CA THR A 857 26.66 19.81 50.59
C THR A 857 26.94 18.35 50.93
N MET A 858 28.11 17.86 50.54
CA MET A 858 28.55 16.48 50.79
C MET A 858 28.46 16.10 52.29
N GLU A 859 28.80 17.01 53.20
CA GLU A 859 28.72 16.79 54.64
C GLU A 859 27.27 16.71 55.14
N ARG A 860 26.37 17.46 54.49
CA ARG A 860 24.95 17.53 54.84
C ARG A 860 24.12 16.39 54.26
N GLN A 861 24.67 15.66 53.29
CA GLN A 861 24.05 14.44 52.74
C GLN A 861 24.43 13.18 53.51
N HIS A 862 25.26 13.29 54.57
CA HIS A 862 25.67 12.14 55.38
C HIS A 862 24.46 11.54 56.13
N PRO A 863 24.24 10.20 56.10
CA PRO A 863 23.05 9.56 56.65
C PRO A 863 22.71 9.94 58.11
N ASP A 864 23.73 10.23 58.91
CA ASP A 864 23.57 10.56 60.33
C ASP A 864 23.06 11.99 60.60
N VAL A 865 23.18 12.92 59.64
CA VAL A 865 22.82 14.34 59.82
C VAL A 865 21.91 14.88 58.71
N CYS A 866 21.65 14.11 57.65
CA CYS A 866 20.90 14.58 56.48
C CYS A 866 19.45 14.98 56.77
N ALA A 867 18.87 14.45 57.85
CA ALA A 867 17.52 14.78 58.27
C ALA A 867 17.43 16.17 58.93
N ASP A 868 18.54 16.70 59.43
CA ASP A 868 18.61 17.99 60.13
C ASP A 868 18.73 19.18 59.16
N TRP A 869 19.03 18.91 57.89
CA TRP A 869 19.21 19.93 56.86
C TRP A 869 18.09 19.85 55.84
N SER A 870 17.34 20.93 55.69
CA SER A 870 16.24 21.05 54.73
C SER A 870 16.57 22.04 53.63
N TRP A 871 15.99 21.79 52.47
CA TRP A 871 16.03 22.69 51.32
C TRP A 871 14.62 22.82 50.74
N SER A 872 14.35 23.93 50.05
CA SER A 872 13.09 24.16 49.38
C SER A 872 13.28 24.83 48.03
N ALA A 873 12.36 24.58 47.11
CA ALA A 873 12.35 25.18 45.79
C ALA A 873 10.96 25.76 45.50
N ARG A 874 10.94 26.96 44.92
CA ARG A 874 9.74 27.60 44.39
C ARG A 874 9.84 27.61 42.87
N MET A 875 8.78 27.19 42.20
CA MET A 875 8.71 27.13 40.75
C MET A 875 7.44 27.77 40.21
N ARG A 876 7.53 28.23 38.97
CA ARG A 876 6.45 28.81 38.19
C ARG A 876 6.20 27.91 36.98
N ILE A 877 4.96 27.44 36.86
CA ILE A 877 4.52 26.55 35.78
C ILE A 877 3.42 27.27 34.99
N THR A 878 3.58 27.36 33.69
CA THR A 878 2.64 28.03 32.77
C THR A 878 2.51 27.23 31.50
N ASP A 879 1.37 27.33 30.84
CA ASP A 879 1.20 26.85 29.47
C ASP A 879 0.46 27.91 28.66
N SER A 880 1.01 28.29 27.50
CA SER A 880 0.39 29.25 26.57
C SER A 880 -0.38 28.57 25.44
N GLY A 881 -0.35 27.24 25.41
CA GLY A 881 -1.01 26.38 24.45
C GLY A 881 -2.46 26.08 24.84
N LEU A 882 -2.85 24.81 24.80
CA LEU A 882 -4.19 24.34 25.18
C LEU A 882 -4.39 24.30 26.70
N GLY A 883 -3.34 24.51 27.48
CA GLY A 883 -3.37 24.57 28.94
C GLY A 883 -2.81 23.32 29.60
N LEU A 884 -2.52 23.44 30.90
CA LEU A 884 -1.92 22.37 31.69
C LEU A 884 -2.90 21.21 31.93
N SER A 885 -2.44 19.97 31.73
CA SER A 885 -3.20 18.73 31.99
C SER A 885 -2.90 18.14 33.37
N ARG A 886 -1.61 18.04 33.73
CA ARG A 886 -1.16 17.51 35.03
C ARG A 886 0.18 18.11 35.45
N VAL A 887 0.38 18.24 36.75
CA VAL A 887 1.67 18.59 37.36
C VAL A 887 1.93 17.62 38.50
N TYR A 888 3.09 16.98 38.50
CA TYR A 888 3.46 16.01 39.52
C TYR A 888 4.98 16.01 39.75
N GLY A 889 5.42 15.59 40.94
CA GLY A 889 6.84 15.44 41.25
C GLY A 889 7.21 13.98 41.46
N ASP A 890 8.41 13.59 41.04
CA ASP A 890 9.00 12.30 41.41
C ASP A 890 9.55 12.43 42.84
N VAL A 891 8.82 11.84 43.79
CA VAL A 891 9.05 12.05 45.23
C VAL A 891 9.86 10.89 45.79
N SER A 892 11.18 11.02 45.79
CA SER A 892 12.03 10.20 46.66
C SER A 892 11.83 10.69 48.11
N THR A 893 10.80 10.16 48.78
CA THR A 893 10.63 10.12 50.25
C THR A 893 10.83 11.43 51.07
N GLY A 894 10.30 12.58 50.62
CA GLY A 894 10.19 13.83 51.40
C GLY A 894 9.05 14.78 50.95
N THR A 895 8.37 15.43 51.89
CA THR A 895 6.97 15.91 51.85
C THR A 895 6.57 17.11 50.96
N VAL A 896 5.41 16.91 50.30
CA VAL A 896 4.36 17.83 49.77
C VAL A 896 4.77 18.90 48.75
N LEU A 897 4.50 18.62 47.47
CA LEU A 897 4.27 19.65 46.46
C LEU A 897 3.00 20.44 46.84
N THR A 898 3.13 21.70 47.23
CA THR A 898 1.97 22.59 47.51
C THR A 898 1.82 23.63 46.41
N CYS A 899 0.72 23.57 45.66
CA CYS A 899 0.36 24.62 44.70
C CYS A 899 -0.30 25.78 45.48
N ALA A 900 0.41 26.89 45.62
CA ALA A 900 0.13 27.90 46.65
C ALA A 900 -0.98 28.92 46.28
N THR A 901 -1.41 29.01 45.01
CA THR A 901 -2.29 30.11 44.58
C THR A 901 -3.53 29.70 43.77
N HIS A 902 -3.60 28.48 43.24
CA HIS A 902 -4.81 27.92 42.61
C HIS A 902 -4.86 26.41 42.88
N THR A 903 -6.02 25.87 43.25
CA THR A 903 -6.29 24.43 43.05
C THR A 903 -6.05 24.14 41.58
N PHE A 904 -5.07 23.30 41.26
CA PHE A 904 -4.81 22.87 39.89
C PHE A 904 -6.12 22.37 39.26
N VAL A 905 -6.54 22.98 38.15
CA VAL A 905 -7.66 22.52 37.33
C VAL A 905 -7.09 22.22 35.93
N PRO A 906 -7.32 21.03 35.36
CA PRO A 906 -6.91 20.75 33.99
C PRO A 906 -7.49 21.78 33.00
N GLY A 907 -6.70 22.24 32.03
CA GLY A 907 -7.07 23.25 31.04
C GLY A 907 -6.75 24.70 31.43
N LEU A 908 -5.85 24.91 32.41
CA LEU A 908 -5.34 26.25 32.73
C LEU A 908 -4.40 26.75 31.63
N GLN A 909 -4.87 27.73 30.86
CA GLN A 909 -4.14 28.43 29.79
C GLN A 909 -3.72 29.82 30.26
N ASP A 910 -2.49 30.25 29.94
CA ASP A 910 -1.90 31.56 30.23
C ASP A 910 -1.91 31.97 31.72
N VAL A 911 -2.12 31.01 32.64
CA VAL A 911 -2.17 31.23 34.08
C VAL A 911 -1.00 30.52 34.76
N ALA A 912 -0.17 31.30 35.45
CA ALA A 912 0.98 30.78 36.19
C ALA A 912 0.57 30.11 37.52
N ILE A 913 0.92 28.85 37.65
CA ILE A 913 0.80 28.08 38.90
C ILE A 913 2.11 28.22 39.67
N ALA A 914 2.04 28.71 40.90
CA ALA A 914 3.17 28.69 41.82
C ALA A 914 3.15 27.37 42.60
N ALA A 915 4.20 26.56 42.42
CA ALA A 915 4.39 25.33 43.17
C ALA A 915 5.60 25.45 44.10
N ASN A 916 5.45 24.94 45.33
CA ASN A 916 6.51 24.90 46.32
C ASN A 916 6.81 23.44 46.65
N TYR A 917 8.10 23.11 46.73
CA TYR A 917 8.61 21.82 47.15
C TYR A 917 9.59 22.01 48.31
N SER A 918 9.56 21.10 49.28
CA SER A 918 10.50 21.09 50.40
C SER A 918 10.94 19.67 50.72
N SER A 919 12.24 19.47 50.96
CA SER A 919 12.80 18.17 51.30
C SER A 919 13.97 18.32 52.27
N THR A 920 14.47 17.18 52.79
CA THR A 920 15.71 17.12 53.55
C THR A 920 16.88 16.72 52.65
N CYS A 921 18.11 16.92 53.12
CA CYS A 921 19.31 16.49 52.39
C CYS A 921 19.48 14.96 52.35
N CYS A 922 18.60 14.18 52.99
CA CYS A 922 18.51 12.74 52.74
C CYS A 922 17.92 12.44 51.36
N HIS A 923 17.17 13.39 50.78
CA HIS A 923 16.62 13.33 49.43
C HIS A 923 17.02 14.61 48.68
N PRO A 924 18.27 14.65 48.19
CA PRO A 924 18.88 15.84 47.62
C PRO A 924 18.38 16.18 46.21
N LYS A 925 17.44 15.40 45.66
CA LYS A 925 16.96 15.52 44.28
C LYS A 925 15.44 15.67 44.23
N MET A 926 14.97 16.51 43.33
CA MET A 926 13.56 16.68 42.96
C MET A 926 13.46 16.90 41.46
N THR A 927 12.49 16.22 40.85
CA THR A 927 12.03 16.50 39.49
C THR A 927 10.55 16.79 39.55
N VAL A 928 10.13 17.99 39.14
CA VAL A 928 8.72 18.33 38.93
C VAL A 928 8.44 18.35 37.45
N THR A 929 7.44 17.56 37.05
CA THR A 929 7.03 17.36 35.66
C THR A 929 5.69 18.05 35.43
N ALA A 930 5.64 18.95 34.46
CA ALA A 930 4.43 19.57 33.96
C ALA A 930 4.09 18.93 32.60
N VAL A 931 2.80 18.62 32.39
CA VAL A 931 2.30 18.09 31.13
C VAL A 931 1.10 18.91 30.70
N ASP A 932 1.08 19.36 29.45
CA ASP A 932 -0.05 20.06 28.84
C ASP A 932 -1.15 19.08 28.35
N LEU A 933 -2.24 19.62 27.81
CA LEU A 933 -3.32 18.83 27.21
C LEU A 933 -2.96 18.14 25.89
N ALA A 934 -1.93 18.62 25.18
CA ALA A 934 -1.38 17.98 23.99
C ALA A 934 -0.42 16.82 24.31
N GLY A 935 -0.02 16.68 25.56
CA GLY A 935 0.90 15.67 26.07
C GLY A 935 2.37 16.11 26.12
N TYR A 936 2.73 17.35 25.73
CA TYR A 936 4.13 17.78 25.85
C TYR A 936 4.53 17.99 27.30
N VAL A 937 5.81 17.74 27.55
CA VAL A 937 6.39 17.75 28.88
C VAL A 937 7.48 18.81 28.99
N ASP A 938 7.53 19.45 30.16
CA ASP A 938 8.70 20.18 30.64
C ASP A 938 8.96 19.85 32.12
N GLN A 939 10.23 19.98 32.54
CA GLN A 939 10.68 19.58 33.87
C GLN A 939 11.49 20.66 34.58
N CYS A 940 11.14 20.91 35.83
CA CYS A 940 12.00 21.62 36.78
C CYS A 940 12.80 20.62 37.60
N VAL A 941 14.13 20.65 37.49
CA VAL A 941 15.00 19.75 38.26
C VAL A 941 15.87 20.55 39.23
N VAL A 942 15.84 20.14 40.50
CA VAL A 942 16.83 20.55 41.50
C VAL A 942 17.56 19.28 41.93
N ASP A 943 18.86 19.23 41.71
CA ASP A 943 19.68 18.06 42.03
C ASP A 943 20.94 18.49 42.77
N PHE A 944 21.01 18.14 44.06
CA PHE A 944 22.19 18.31 44.89
C PHE A 944 22.99 17.00 45.04
N SER A 945 22.56 15.89 44.42
CA SER A 945 23.19 14.58 44.63
C SER A 945 24.68 14.59 44.27
N ILE A 946 25.49 13.91 45.10
CA ILE A 946 26.94 13.84 44.90
C ILE A 946 27.23 13.05 43.62
N PRO A 947 27.98 13.62 42.65
CA PRO A 947 28.19 12.97 41.37
C PRO A 947 29.07 11.72 41.50
N THR A 948 28.50 10.55 41.24
CA THR A 948 29.25 9.42 40.68
C THR A 948 29.39 9.68 39.17
N THR A 949 30.42 10.44 38.79
CA THR A 949 30.96 10.61 37.43
C THR A 949 29.97 10.50 36.24
N THR A 950 29.42 11.62 35.77
CA THR A 950 29.59 12.23 34.42
C THR A 950 28.78 13.54 34.35
N ARG A 951 29.27 14.53 33.59
CA ARG A 951 29.01 15.98 33.75
C ARG A 951 28.00 16.53 32.72
N ALA A 952 27.11 17.43 33.16
CA ALA A 952 26.35 18.38 32.32
C ALA A 952 26.60 19.85 32.78
N PRO A 953 26.49 20.88 31.91
CA PRO A 953 26.85 22.28 32.21
C PRO A 953 25.64 23.21 32.47
N PRO A 954 25.89 24.46 32.95
CA PRO A 954 24.85 25.33 33.51
C PRO A 954 24.25 26.34 32.51
N THR A 955 22.99 26.70 32.76
CA THR A 955 22.19 27.72 32.06
C THR A 955 22.51 29.13 32.57
N ALA A 956 22.79 30.08 31.66
CA ALA A 956 22.94 31.50 31.97
C ALA A 956 21.66 32.28 31.60
N ALA A 957 21.23 33.18 32.48
CA ALA A 957 20.14 34.12 32.24
C ALA A 957 20.66 35.39 31.53
N VAL A 958 19.87 35.93 30.59
CA VAL A 958 20.13 37.21 29.91
C VAL A 958 18.92 38.13 30.09
N THR A 959 19.20 39.40 30.41
CA THR A 959 18.23 40.49 30.64
C THR A 959 18.06 41.41 29.43
N SER A 960 16.93 42.10 29.43
CA SER A 960 16.25 42.88 28.39
C SER A 960 16.95 44.14 27.84
N ASP A 961 17.07 44.20 26.52
CA ASP A 961 16.81 45.41 25.69
C ASP A 961 16.42 44.94 24.27
N MET A 962 15.13 44.66 24.00
CA MET A 962 14.73 43.80 22.86
C MET A 962 13.43 44.21 22.13
N SER A 963 12.89 45.43 22.26
CA SER A 963 11.50 45.67 21.77
C SER A 963 11.34 45.72 20.25
N VAL A 964 12.36 46.14 19.47
CA VAL A 964 12.32 46.14 17.99
C VAL A 964 12.96 44.87 17.42
N GLU A 965 14.08 44.42 17.99
CA GLU A 965 14.81 43.25 17.53
C GLU A 965 14.02 41.95 17.74
N ALA A 966 13.33 41.77 18.88
CA ALA A 966 12.49 40.59 19.14
C ALA A 966 11.29 40.47 18.19
N ASN A 967 10.92 41.55 17.52
CA ASN A 967 9.76 41.62 16.64
C ASN A 967 10.14 41.81 15.17
N THR A 968 11.43 41.73 14.87
CA THR A 968 11.94 41.73 13.50
C THR A 968 12.01 40.29 13.00
N ILE A 969 11.62 40.06 11.75
CA ILE A 969 11.84 38.80 11.06
C ILE A 969 12.85 39.02 9.93
N ALA A 970 13.54 37.94 9.55
CA ALA A 970 14.42 37.90 8.40
C ALA A 970 13.92 36.88 7.39
N THR A 971 14.07 37.21 6.11
CA THR A 971 13.79 36.31 4.99
C THR A 971 15.03 36.18 4.12
N ASP A 972 15.42 34.94 3.80
CA ASP A 972 16.51 34.67 2.86
C ASP A 972 15.94 34.33 1.48
N ALA A 973 16.19 35.21 0.51
CA ALA A 973 15.68 35.07 -0.84
C ALA A 973 16.82 34.78 -1.83
N ASN A 974 16.55 33.93 -2.82
CA ASN A 974 17.50 33.58 -3.89
C ASN A 974 17.64 34.71 -4.93
N MET A 975 18.19 35.83 -4.48
CA MET A 975 18.32 37.09 -5.19
C MET A 975 19.64 37.75 -4.77
N THR A 976 20.25 38.54 -5.66
CA THR A 976 21.41 39.39 -5.37
C THR A 976 21.01 40.79 -4.90
N VAL A 977 21.88 41.48 -4.17
CA VAL A 977 21.61 42.85 -3.67
C VAL A 977 21.25 43.83 -4.80
N ASN A 978 21.84 43.64 -6.00
CA ASN A 978 21.56 44.49 -7.16
C ASN A 978 20.18 44.24 -7.81
N GLU A 979 19.58 43.07 -7.58
CA GLU A 979 18.25 42.72 -8.08
C GLU A 979 17.13 43.27 -7.16
N PHE A 980 17.44 43.63 -5.91
CA PHE A 980 16.50 44.27 -4.98
C PHE A 980 16.48 45.79 -5.20
N THR A 981 15.89 46.22 -6.32
CA THR A 981 15.78 47.64 -6.70
C THR A 981 14.78 48.40 -5.81
N GLU A 982 14.79 49.73 -5.85
CA GLU A 982 13.77 50.54 -5.12
C GLU A 982 12.33 50.23 -5.57
N GLU A 983 12.14 49.76 -6.81
CA GLU A 983 10.83 49.30 -7.31
C GLU A 983 10.41 47.98 -6.62
N VAL A 984 11.30 46.98 -6.57
CA VAL A 984 11.07 45.70 -5.87
C VAL A 984 10.84 45.91 -4.38
N LYS A 985 11.60 46.82 -3.77
CA LYS A 985 11.46 47.20 -2.36
C LYS A 985 10.09 47.78 -2.04
N MET A 986 9.54 48.63 -2.91
CA MET A 986 8.19 49.19 -2.72
C MET A 986 7.10 48.13 -2.88
N ILE A 987 7.19 47.27 -3.91
CA ILE A 987 6.25 46.16 -4.13
C ILE A 987 6.27 45.17 -2.95
N PHE A 988 7.47 44.87 -2.44
CA PHE A 988 7.66 44.05 -1.24
C PHE A 988 6.96 44.67 -0.03
N LYS A 989 7.21 45.96 0.25
CA LYS A 989 6.58 46.66 1.38
C LYS A 989 5.05 46.71 1.26
N ASP A 990 4.51 46.98 0.08
CA ASP A 990 3.06 46.97 -0.16
C ASP A 990 2.46 45.57 0.05
N THR A 991 3.15 44.53 -0.41
CA THR A 991 2.68 43.14 -0.28
C THR A 991 2.65 42.68 1.17
N VAL A 992 3.68 43.03 1.95
CA VAL A 992 3.72 42.75 3.40
C VAL A 992 2.60 43.51 4.12
N ALA A 993 2.40 44.78 3.82
CA ALA A 993 1.35 45.60 4.42
C ALA A 993 -0.07 45.08 4.10
N ASN A 994 -0.32 44.70 2.85
CA ASN A 994 -1.58 44.13 2.40
C ASN A 994 -1.84 42.76 3.04
N SER A 995 -0.80 41.93 3.21
CA SER A 995 -0.88 40.63 3.88
C SER A 995 -1.25 40.80 5.35
N MET A 996 -0.64 41.78 6.03
CA MET A 996 -0.93 42.12 7.42
C MET A 996 -2.36 42.68 7.58
N THR A 997 -2.79 43.58 6.68
CA THR A 997 -4.15 44.12 6.66
C THR A 997 -5.20 43.03 6.45
N SER A 998 -5.00 42.17 5.45
CA SER A 998 -5.93 41.09 5.12
C SER A 998 -6.03 40.07 6.25
N TYR A 999 -4.91 39.76 6.90
CA TYR A 999 -4.89 38.88 8.06
C TYR A 999 -5.64 39.49 9.24
N CYS A 1000 -5.40 40.77 9.57
CA CYS A 1000 -6.10 41.42 10.66
C CYS A 1000 -7.59 41.62 10.39
N GLN A 1001 -8.01 41.85 9.15
CA GLN A 1001 -9.43 41.91 8.78
C GLN A 1001 -10.17 40.60 9.02
N ARG A 1002 -9.53 39.46 8.74
CA ARG A 1002 -10.14 38.13 8.91
C ARG A 1002 -10.13 37.65 10.35
N ASN A 1003 -9.10 38.04 11.12
CA ASN A 1003 -8.85 37.47 12.45
C ASN A 1003 -8.99 38.50 13.59
N VAL A 1004 -9.71 39.60 13.37
CA VAL A 1004 -9.90 40.69 14.34
C VAL A 1004 -10.55 40.23 15.66
N ILE A 1005 -11.36 39.17 15.61
CA ILE A 1005 -12.03 38.59 16.78
C ILE A 1005 -11.06 37.70 17.57
N GLU A 1006 -10.09 37.07 16.92
CA GLU A 1006 -9.24 36.04 17.50
C GLU A 1006 -7.92 36.60 18.03
N PHE A 1007 -7.33 37.58 17.34
CA PHE A 1007 -6.07 38.21 17.75
C PHE A 1007 -6.30 39.61 18.28
N VAL A 1008 -6.04 39.80 19.59
CA VAL A 1008 -6.14 41.12 20.25
C VAL A 1008 -5.23 42.16 19.59
N SER A 1009 -4.08 41.74 19.08
CA SER A 1009 -3.10 42.57 18.34
C SER A 1009 -3.62 43.12 17.00
N CYS A 1010 -4.74 42.62 16.47
CA CYS A 1010 -5.36 43.09 15.23
C CYS A 1010 -6.47 44.14 15.43
N ARG A 1011 -6.74 44.59 16.66
CA ARG A 1011 -7.88 45.49 17.00
C ARG A 1011 -7.46 46.94 17.22
N GLN A 1012 -8.25 47.90 16.71
CA GLN A 1012 -7.93 49.33 16.78
C GLN A 1012 -8.18 50.04 18.13
N THR A 1013 -9.05 49.54 19.02
CA THR A 1013 -9.36 50.24 20.31
C THR A 1013 -9.54 49.30 21.51
N GLU A 1014 -8.85 49.62 22.61
CA GLU A 1014 -9.08 49.07 23.96
C GLU A 1014 -10.05 49.97 24.75
N HIS A 1015 -11.35 49.92 24.53
CA HIS A 1015 -12.30 50.45 25.51
C HIS A 1015 -13.57 49.60 25.64
N LEU A 1016 -13.80 49.14 26.86
CA LEU A 1016 -14.95 48.38 27.33
C LEU A 1016 -16.25 49.20 27.21
N ALA A 1017 -17.06 48.96 26.17
CA ALA A 1017 -18.47 49.29 26.19
C ALA A 1017 -19.30 48.32 25.33
N LYS A 1018 -20.42 47.89 25.91
CA LYS A 1018 -21.35 46.87 25.39
C LYS A 1018 -21.82 47.19 23.97
N ARG A 1019 -21.66 46.19 23.07
CA ARG A 1019 -22.02 46.11 21.64
C ARG A 1019 -21.23 47.07 20.74
N SER A 1020 -20.13 46.58 20.14
CA SER A 1020 -19.42 47.28 19.07
C SER A 1020 -18.77 46.29 18.10
N THR A 1021 -18.87 46.60 16.81
CA THR A 1021 -18.07 46.03 15.73
C THR A 1021 -16.58 46.18 16.06
N HIS A 1022 -15.77 45.15 15.81
CA HIS A 1022 -14.31 45.22 15.99
C HIS A 1022 -13.70 45.72 14.68
N ASP A 1023 -13.12 46.92 14.69
CA ASP A 1023 -12.45 47.47 13.51
C ASP A 1023 -11.00 46.94 13.47
N PRO A 1024 -10.60 46.25 12.37
CA PRO A 1024 -9.27 45.69 12.22
C PRO A 1024 -8.24 46.75 11.86
N TRP A 1025 -6.98 46.56 12.26
CA TRP A 1025 -5.87 47.39 11.76
C TRP A 1025 -5.71 47.29 10.23
N THR A 1026 -5.48 48.42 9.60
CA THR A 1026 -5.06 48.53 8.20
C THR A 1026 -3.64 49.08 8.16
N PHE A 1027 -2.78 48.42 7.40
CA PHE A 1027 -1.36 48.72 7.24
C PHE A 1027 -1.10 49.15 5.80
N ASP A 1028 -0.24 50.14 5.63
CA ASP A 1028 0.30 50.55 4.33
C ASP A 1028 1.81 50.28 4.26
N SER A 1029 2.43 50.52 3.11
CA SER A 1029 3.87 50.32 2.95
C SER A 1029 4.70 51.18 3.89
N ASP A 1030 4.23 52.34 4.36
CA ASP A 1030 4.97 53.15 5.31
C ASP A 1030 5.04 52.47 6.69
N ASN A 1031 4.13 51.55 7.00
CA ASN A 1031 4.22 50.71 8.20
C ASN A 1031 5.26 49.59 8.10
N VAL A 1032 5.79 49.27 6.92
CA VAL A 1032 6.81 48.21 6.77
C VAL A 1032 8.20 48.82 6.79
N VAL A 1033 8.97 48.50 7.84
CA VAL A 1033 10.31 49.07 8.07
C VAL A 1033 11.36 47.99 7.88
N ILE A 1034 12.14 48.10 6.79
CA ILE A 1034 13.33 47.28 6.57
C ILE A 1034 14.47 47.85 7.43
N LEU A 1035 15.18 46.99 8.16
CA LEU A 1035 16.26 47.39 9.05
C LEU A 1035 17.43 48.03 8.28
N GLU A 1036 18.10 48.98 8.93
CA GLU A 1036 19.28 49.63 8.36
C GLU A 1036 20.39 48.59 8.12
N GLY A 1037 20.99 48.63 6.92
CA GLY A 1037 21.95 47.62 6.46
C GLY A 1037 21.35 46.41 5.73
N PHE A 1038 20.04 46.40 5.47
CA PHE A 1038 19.35 45.37 4.68
C PHE A 1038 18.73 45.96 3.38
N PRO A 1039 18.69 45.19 2.27
CA PRO A 1039 19.21 43.82 2.10
C PRO A 1039 20.74 43.72 2.23
N ARG A 1040 21.21 42.58 2.72
CA ARG A 1040 22.64 42.23 2.73
C ARG A 1040 22.86 40.88 2.06
N ALA A 1041 24.04 40.68 1.47
CA ALA A 1041 24.41 39.36 0.96
C ALA A 1041 24.43 38.35 2.12
N SER A 1042 23.82 37.18 1.89
CA SER A 1042 23.86 36.07 2.84
C SER A 1042 25.25 35.39 2.80
N ILE A 1043 25.45 34.39 3.65
CA ILE A 1043 26.66 33.53 3.67
C ILE A 1043 26.83 32.81 2.33
N LEU A 1044 25.74 32.65 1.58
CA LEU A 1044 25.73 32.17 0.20
C LEU A 1044 25.66 33.36 -0.78
N PRO A 1045 26.58 33.47 -1.75
CA PRO A 1045 26.73 34.66 -2.61
C PRO A 1045 25.56 34.90 -3.59
N GLU A 1046 24.68 33.91 -3.78
CA GLU A 1046 23.48 34.00 -4.64
C GLU A 1046 22.21 34.44 -3.87
N ARG A 1047 22.34 34.76 -2.57
CA ARG A 1047 21.20 35.09 -1.71
C ARG A 1047 21.36 36.43 -1.01
N ILE A 1048 20.23 37.07 -0.72
CA ILE A 1048 20.14 38.17 0.21
C ILE A 1048 19.35 37.77 1.44
N THR A 1049 19.73 38.32 2.59
CA THR A 1049 18.87 38.40 3.76
C THR A 1049 18.18 39.76 3.75
N LEU A 1050 16.88 39.77 4.02
CA LEU A 1050 16.05 40.96 4.24
C LEU A 1050 15.49 40.90 5.66
N ALA A 1051 15.92 41.79 6.54
CA ALA A 1051 15.40 41.90 7.90
C ALA A 1051 14.46 43.11 8.02
N PHE A 1052 13.24 42.90 8.52
CA PHE A 1052 12.22 43.94 8.60
C PHE A 1052 11.18 43.66 9.70
N PHE A 1053 10.46 44.70 10.10
CA PHE A 1053 9.32 44.61 10.99
C PHE A 1053 8.16 45.46 10.47
N VAL A 1054 6.97 45.27 11.03
CA VAL A 1054 5.78 46.09 10.73
C VAL A 1054 5.45 46.94 11.94
N SER A 1055 5.39 48.26 11.77
CA SER A 1055 5.06 49.21 12.83
C SER A 1055 3.55 49.33 13.01
N ASN A 1056 3.13 49.63 14.25
CA ASN A 1056 1.74 49.87 14.58
C ASN A 1056 1.25 51.19 13.91
N PRO A 1057 0.09 51.21 13.22
CA PRO A 1057 -0.42 52.38 12.51
C PRO A 1057 -0.66 53.63 13.39
N ASN A 1058 -0.85 53.46 14.71
CA ASN A 1058 -1.02 54.57 15.66
C ASN A 1058 0.28 55.04 16.34
N SER A 1059 1.42 54.43 16.03
CA SER A 1059 2.70 54.86 16.59
C SER A 1059 3.17 56.15 15.91
N SER A 1060 3.68 57.11 16.70
CA SER A 1060 4.34 58.29 16.13
C SER A 1060 5.51 57.84 15.24
N PRO A 1061 5.79 58.50 14.10
CA PRO A 1061 6.90 58.13 13.20
C PRO A 1061 8.27 58.03 13.89
N GLU A 1062 8.43 58.67 15.06
CA GLU A 1062 9.65 58.61 15.87
C GLU A 1062 9.74 57.40 16.83
N LYS A 1063 8.66 56.63 17.01
CA LYS A 1063 8.60 55.50 17.99
C LYS A 1063 8.55 54.11 17.38
N ASN A 1064 8.09 53.95 16.11
CA ASN A 1064 8.07 52.68 15.36
C ASN A 1064 7.77 51.43 16.21
N ALA A 1065 6.71 51.48 17.03
CA ALA A 1065 6.37 50.36 17.92
C ALA A 1065 5.96 49.14 17.06
N PRO A 1066 6.69 48.02 17.07
CA PRO A 1066 6.44 46.92 16.15
C PRO A 1066 5.22 46.10 16.58
N VAL A 1067 4.51 45.56 15.58
CA VAL A 1067 3.58 44.45 15.76
C VAL A 1067 4.38 43.22 16.21
N ALA A 1068 3.76 42.33 17.00
CA ALA A 1068 4.43 41.14 17.54
C ALA A 1068 5.08 40.30 16.41
N GLY A 1069 6.36 39.95 16.57
CA GLY A 1069 7.15 39.29 15.53
C GLY A 1069 6.65 37.90 15.14
N ASN A 1070 6.03 37.18 16.08
CA ASN A 1070 5.39 35.88 15.80
C ASN A 1070 4.15 36.02 14.91
N LEU A 1071 3.36 37.09 15.08
CA LEU A 1071 2.24 37.40 14.21
C LEU A 1071 2.74 37.76 12.81
N LEU A 1072 3.78 38.60 12.71
CA LEU A 1072 4.40 38.92 11.42
C LEU A 1072 5.01 37.68 10.75
N LEU A 1073 5.70 36.81 11.51
CA LEU A 1073 6.26 35.55 11.02
C LEU A 1073 5.16 34.63 10.46
N MET A 1074 4.05 34.47 11.19
CA MET A 1074 2.91 33.66 10.77
C MET A 1074 2.27 34.23 9.48
N VAL A 1075 2.05 35.55 9.42
CA VAL A 1075 1.51 36.22 8.24
C VAL A 1075 2.42 36.01 7.03
N MET A 1076 3.73 36.09 7.22
CA MET A 1076 4.71 35.96 6.14
C MET A 1076 4.88 34.51 5.67
N GLN A 1077 4.85 33.53 6.57
CA GLN A 1077 4.85 32.10 6.20
C GLN A 1077 3.57 31.70 5.46
N HIS A 1078 2.40 32.22 5.89
CA HIS A 1078 1.13 31.91 5.24
C HIS A 1078 0.97 32.60 3.87
N ASN A 1079 1.64 33.74 3.65
CA ASN A 1079 1.60 34.49 2.39
C ASN A 1079 2.94 34.42 1.63
N GLN A 1080 3.75 33.38 1.86
CA GLN A 1080 5.08 33.24 1.26
C GLN A 1080 5.05 33.37 -0.27
N VAL A 1081 4.08 32.75 -0.94
CA VAL A 1081 3.94 32.81 -2.40
C VAL A 1081 3.75 34.25 -2.90
N ASN A 1082 2.93 35.06 -2.22
CA ASN A 1082 2.69 36.45 -2.59
C ASN A 1082 3.97 37.28 -2.41
N VAL A 1083 4.77 36.96 -1.39
CA VAL A 1083 6.04 37.63 -1.09
C VAL A 1083 7.12 37.20 -2.09
N GLU A 1084 7.16 35.92 -2.50
CA GLU A 1084 8.02 35.43 -3.58
C GLU A 1084 7.67 36.10 -4.91
N GLU A 1085 6.37 36.27 -5.22
CA GLU A 1085 5.89 37.03 -6.37
C GLU A 1085 6.34 38.50 -6.30
N ALA A 1086 6.22 39.15 -5.12
CA ALA A 1086 6.68 40.52 -4.89
C ALA A 1086 8.20 40.68 -5.05
N LEU A 1087 8.97 39.62 -4.82
CA LEU A 1087 10.41 39.55 -5.08
C LEU A 1087 10.75 39.10 -6.51
N GLY A 1088 9.76 38.99 -7.41
CA GLY A 1088 9.96 38.58 -8.81
C GLY A 1088 10.07 37.07 -9.01
N TRP A 1089 9.26 36.29 -8.29
CA TRP A 1089 9.26 34.81 -8.24
C TRP A 1089 10.58 34.21 -7.75
N LYS A 1090 11.29 34.94 -6.89
CA LYS A 1090 12.53 34.46 -6.28
C LYS A 1090 12.20 33.65 -5.03
N THR A 1091 12.63 32.39 -5.02
CA THR A 1091 12.35 31.45 -3.93
C THR A 1091 12.87 31.98 -2.60
N ILE A 1092 11.99 31.97 -1.60
CA ILE A 1092 12.33 32.22 -0.20
C ILE A 1092 12.73 30.88 0.42
N HIS A 1093 13.97 30.78 0.88
CA HIS A 1093 14.49 29.56 1.47
C HIS A 1093 14.15 29.43 2.96
N SER A 1094 13.97 30.55 3.64
CA SER A 1094 13.64 30.61 5.05
C SER A 1094 13.03 31.96 5.42
N ILE A 1095 12.05 31.91 6.33
CA ILE A 1095 11.51 33.09 7.04
C ILE A 1095 11.63 32.75 8.53
N TYR A 1096 12.37 33.57 9.28
CA TYR A 1096 12.76 33.28 10.66
C TYR A 1096 12.83 34.55 11.52
N PRO A 1097 12.75 34.47 12.86
CA PRO A 1097 12.98 35.62 13.73
C PRO A 1097 14.42 36.16 13.56
N TYR A 1098 14.59 37.47 13.46
CA TYR A 1098 15.91 38.09 13.32
C TYR A 1098 16.58 38.26 14.69
N VAL A 1099 17.85 37.84 14.82
CA VAL A 1099 18.63 37.94 16.07
C VAL A 1099 19.92 38.73 15.80
N VAL A 1100 20.16 39.81 16.56
CA VAL A 1100 21.37 40.64 16.43
C VAL A 1100 22.53 40.00 17.18
N SER A 1101 23.68 39.79 16.51
CA SER A 1101 24.91 39.36 17.19
C SER A 1101 25.62 40.58 17.80
N THR A 1102 25.55 40.76 19.11
CA THR A 1102 26.40 41.74 19.81
C THR A 1102 27.83 41.20 19.91
N ASN A 1103 28.72 41.64 19.01
CA ASN A 1103 30.16 41.87 19.25
C ASN A 1103 30.88 42.16 17.93
N ALA A 1104 31.04 43.44 17.61
CA ALA A 1104 32.08 43.91 16.70
C ALA A 1104 33.27 44.38 17.54
N THR A 1105 34.38 43.65 17.48
CA THR A 1105 35.70 44.16 17.88
C THR A 1105 36.71 43.82 16.79
N GLU A 1106 37.54 44.81 16.52
CA GLU A 1106 38.49 44.98 15.42
C GLU A 1106 39.38 43.77 15.09
N GLU A 1107 39.69 43.65 13.80
CA GLU A 1107 40.68 42.74 13.21
C GLU A 1107 42.06 42.81 13.89
N PRO A 1108 42.74 41.66 13.98
CA PRO A 1108 44.16 41.61 13.67
C PRO A 1108 44.44 40.70 12.47
N ASP A 1109 45.11 41.30 11.50
CA ASP A 1109 45.65 40.77 10.25
C ASP A 1109 46.66 39.62 10.49
N TYR A 1110 46.41 38.42 9.92
CA TYR A 1110 47.38 37.33 9.66
C TYR A 1110 46.80 36.31 8.64
N PRO A 1111 47.65 35.58 7.90
CA PRO A 1111 47.63 35.56 6.45
C PRO A 1111 46.77 34.44 5.85
N VAL A 1112 46.31 34.69 4.62
CA VAL A 1112 45.59 33.78 3.74
C VAL A 1112 46.27 32.41 3.66
N ALA A 1113 45.64 31.39 4.24
CA ALA A 1113 45.90 29.99 3.96
C ALA A 1113 44.89 29.49 2.92
N ASP A 1114 45.38 29.30 1.70
CA ASP A 1114 44.69 28.71 0.56
C ASP A 1114 44.13 27.31 0.90
N SER A 1115 42.80 27.19 0.95
CA SER A 1115 42.11 25.90 0.94
C SER A 1115 41.30 25.77 -0.35
N SER A 1116 42.02 25.50 -1.44
CA SER A 1116 41.46 25.17 -2.75
C SER A 1116 40.67 23.84 -2.76
N PRO A 1117 39.73 23.66 -3.72
CA PRO A 1117 38.70 22.63 -3.70
C PRO A 1117 39.24 21.30 -4.25
N ARG A 1118 39.98 20.53 -3.46
CA ARG A 1118 40.58 19.27 -3.94
C ARG A 1118 39.59 18.10 -4.07
N VAL A 1119 38.45 18.14 -3.39
CA VAL A 1119 37.47 17.03 -3.40
C VAL A 1119 36.64 17.01 -4.69
N LEU A 1120 36.30 18.18 -5.25
CA LEU A 1120 35.50 18.27 -6.47
C LEU A 1120 36.27 17.78 -7.72
N TYR A 1121 37.58 18.04 -7.79
CA TYR A 1121 38.42 17.55 -8.91
C TYR A 1121 38.68 16.04 -8.86
N ILE A 1122 38.70 15.43 -7.67
CA ILE A 1122 38.84 13.96 -7.53
C ILE A 1122 37.55 13.28 -7.99
N VAL A 1123 36.37 13.81 -7.62
CA VAL A 1123 35.07 13.28 -8.04
C VAL A 1123 34.88 13.44 -9.55
N ILE A 1124 35.18 14.62 -10.11
CA ILE A 1124 35.11 14.84 -11.57
C ILE A 1124 36.13 13.94 -12.30
N GLY A 1125 37.33 13.76 -11.75
CA GLY A 1125 38.34 12.87 -12.32
C GLY A 1125 37.93 11.39 -12.33
N VAL A 1126 37.28 10.91 -11.26
CA VAL A 1126 36.76 9.54 -11.18
C VAL A 1126 35.59 9.34 -12.13
N VAL A 1127 34.67 10.30 -12.22
CA VAL A 1127 33.54 10.24 -13.17
C VAL A 1127 34.04 10.24 -14.62
N VAL A 1128 34.99 11.11 -14.95
CA VAL A 1128 35.59 11.14 -16.31
C VAL A 1128 36.35 9.84 -16.61
N ALA A 1129 37.06 9.25 -15.63
CA ALA A 1129 37.75 7.98 -15.81
C ALA A 1129 36.80 6.81 -16.00
N VAL A 1130 35.70 6.75 -15.24
CA VAL A 1130 34.67 5.70 -15.37
C VAL A 1130 33.93 5.81 -16.71
N VAL A 1131 33.61 7.03 -17.16
CA VAL A 1131 33.02 7.28 -18.49
C VAL A 1131 34.02 6.91 -19.60
N ALA A 1132 35.30 7.24 -19.46
CA ALA A 1132 36.32 6.87 -20.44
C ALA A 1132 36.53 5.34 -20.52
N ILE A 1133 36.54 4.64 -19.38
CA ILE A 1133 36.69 3.17 -19.33
C ILE A 1133 35.47 2.47 -19.92
N THR A 1134 34.26 2.94 -19.60
CA THR A 1134 33.02 2.37 -20.18
C THR A 1134 32.93 2.61 -21.69
N VAL A 1135 33.30 3.79 -22.18
CA VAL A 1135 33.41 4.06 -23.62
C VAL A 1135 34.48 3.16 -24.27
N LEU A 1136 35.63 2.96 -23.63
CA LEU A 1136 36.69 2.08 -24.15
C LEU A 1136 36.23 0.61 -24.22
N ILE A 1137 35.51 0.12 -23.20
CA ILE A 1137 34.94 -1.23 -23.17
C ILE A 1137 33.88 -1.38 -24.28
N VAL A 1138 33.01 -0.39 -24.47
CA VAL A 1138 32.01 -0.39 -25.56
C VAL A 1138 32.68 -0.38 -26.93
N LEU A 1139 33.77 0.37 -27.12
CA LEU A 1139 34.53 0.38 -28.37
C LEU A 1139 35.30 -0.92 -28.62
N ILE A 1140 35.83 -1.57 -27.58
CA ILE A 1140 36.49 -2.89 -27.69
C ILE A 1140 35.47 -3.99 -28.00
N VAL A 1141 34.27 -3.93 -27.41
CA VAL A 1141 33.17 -4.86 -27.67
C VAL A 1141 32.60 -4.66 -29.08
N ARG A 1142 32.49 -3.41 -29.56
CA ARG A 1142 32.10 -3.10 -30.95
C ARG A 1142 33.18 -3.43 -31.98
N GLY A 1143 34.47 -3.29 -31.64
CA GLY A 1143 35.61 -3.60 -32.52
C GLY A 1143 35.84 -5.09 -32.79
N LYS A 1144 35.22 -5.99 -32.01
CA LYS A 1144 35.34 -7.46 -32.19
C LYS A 1144 34.29 -8.09 -33.11
N LYS A 1145 33.30 -7.33 -33.62
CA LYS A 1145 32.39 -7.79 -34.68
C LYS A 1145 32.77 -7.14 -36.01
N LYS A 1146 33.67 -7.76 -36.78
CA LYS A 1146 33.78 -7.50 -38.22
C LYS A 1146 32.72 -8.33 -38.96
N PRO A 1147 31.77 -7.72 -39.67
CA PRO A 1147 30.96 -8.43 -40.65
C PRO A 1147 31.75 -8.54 -41.97
N ASN A 1148 31.89 -9.76 -42.48
CA ASN A 1148 32.18 -10.00 -43.89
C ASN A 1148 31.00 -9.47 -44.72
N MET A 1149 31.22 -8.44 -45.53
CA MET A 1149 30.31 -8.07 -46.62
C MET A 1149 31.05 -8.22 -47.95
N THR A 1150 30.78 -9.33 -48.62
CA THR A 1150 30.90 -9.46 -50.07
C THR A 1150 29.67 -8.79 -50.71
N LYS A 1151 29.88 -7.80 -51.59
CA LYS A 1151 28.89 -7.33 -52.57
C LYS A 1151 29.12 -8.07 -53.89
N PRO A 1152 28.06 -8.35 -54.69
CA PRO A 1152 28.20 -8.44 -56.13
C PRO A 1152 27.61 -7.21 -56.85
N SER A 1153 28.53 -6.68 -57.65
CA SER A 1153 28.52 -5.85 -58.86
C SER A 1153 27.35 -5.91 -59.84
N TYR A 1154 27.26 -4.82 -60.61
CA TYR A 1154 26.96 -4.86 -62.05
C TYR A 1154 28.21 -4.52 -62.88
N GLU A 1155 28.18 -5.02 -64.11
CA GLU A 1155 28.96 -4.75 -65.33
C GLU A 1155 30.06 -5.73 -65.80
N LEU A 1156 29.87 -6.04 -67.09
CA LEU A 1156 30.40 -7.08 -67.97
C LEU A 1156 31.83 -6.80 -68.43
N ASP A 1157 32.63 -7.85 -68.67
CA ASP A 1157 32.98 -8.24 -70.05
C ASP A 1157 33.79 -9.55 -70.14
N ILE A 1158 33.31 -10.41 -71.06
CA ILE A 1158 34.05 -11.20 -72.06
C ILE A 1158 34.87 -12.45 -71.63
N ASN A 1159 34.27 -13.60 -71.99
CA ASN A 1159 34.81 -14.81 -72.66
C ASN A 1159 35.51 -15.97 -71.94
N LEU A 1160 35.06 -17.15 -72.41
CA LEU A 1160 35.73 -18.45 -72.59
C LEU A 1160 35.83 -19.43 -71.40
N ASP A 1161 34.76 -20.23 -71.22
CA ASP A 1161 34.67 -21.70 -71.44
C ASP A 1161 35.93 -22.59 -71.25
N PRO A 1162 35.76 -23.90 -70.94
CA PRO A 1162 35.73 -24.52 -69.60
C PRO A 1162 36.83 -25.64 -69.55
N PRO A 1163 36.72 -26.89 -68.99
CA PRO A 1163 35.81 -27.52 -68.02
C PRO A 1163 36.52 -28.49 -67.00
N MET A 1164 35.69 -29.20 -66.21
CA MET A 1164 35.85 -30.59 -65.72
C MET A 1164 36.62 -30.95 -64.42
N ALA A 1165 35.84 -31.56 -63.52
CA ALA A 1165 36.00 -32.89 -62.90
C ALA A 1165 37.28 -33.29 -62.13
N GLY A 1166 37.08 -33.85 -60.93
CA GLY A 1166 38.13 -34.57 -60.20
C GLY A 1166 37.70 -35.14 -58.85
N HIS A 1167 37.14 -36.35 -58.86
CA HIS A 1167 37.09 -37.30 -57.74
C HIS A 1167 38.49 -37.86 -57.40
N VAL A 1168 38.58 -38.72 -56.35
CA VAL A 1168 39.59 -39.81 -56.12
C VAL A 1168 40.83 -39.39 -55.29
N ASN A 1169 41.37 -40.11 -54.29
CA ASN A 1169 41.08 -41.29 -53.44
C ASN A 1169 42.16 -41.29 -52.30
N ARG A 1170 41.90 -41.76 -51.07
CA ARG A 1170 42.25 -43.11 -50.50
C ARG A 1170 43.76 -43.42 -50.51
N ALA A 1171 44.45 -43.99 -49.52
CA ALA A 1171 44.28 -44.41 -48.11
C ALA A 1171 45.66 -44.98 -47.67
N MET A 1172 45.93 -45.09 -46.35
CA MET A 1172 46.46 -46.30 -45.67
C MET A 1172 47.17 -45.99 -44.33
N LYS A 1173 46.76 -46.74 -43.29
CA LYS A 1173 47.52 -47.42 -42.19
C LYS A 1173 48.52 -46.58 -41.34
N THR A 1174 48.64 -46.70 -40.01
CA THR A 1174 48.61 -47.88 -39.10
C THR A 1174 48.73 -47.40 -37.63
N THR A 1175 48.33 -48.26 -36.67
CA THR A 1175 48.84 -48.47 -35.27
C THR A 1175 48.70 -47.31 -34.26
N ASP A 1176 48.46 -47.48 -32.96
CA ASP A 1176 48.01 -48.56 -32.08
C ASP A 1176 47.73 -47.90 -30.70
N GLU A 1177 47.14 -48.67 -29.79
CA GLU A 1177 47.17 -48.56 -28.32
C GLU A 1177 45.97 -47.99 -27.53
N GLN A 1178 45.50 -48.92 -26.69
CA GLN A 1178 44.49 -48.93 -25.64
C GLN A 1178 44.97 -48.08 -24.43
N ILE A 1179 44.11 -47.68 -23.48
CA ILE A 1179 43.74 -48.49 -22.30
C ILE A 1179 42.49 -47.90 -21.65
N THR A 1180 41.63 -48.80 -21.18
CA THR A 1180 40.32 -48.63 -20.55
C THR A 1180 40.33 -49.00 -19.06
N TRP A 1181 39.58 -48.24 -18.22
CA TRP A 1181 38.72 -48.63 -17.05
C TRP A 1181 39.36 -49.47 -15.91
N PRO A 1182 38.81 -49.60 -14.65
CA PRO A 1182 37.39 -49.85 -14.35
C PRO A 1182 36.80 -49.42 -12.98
N MET A 1183 35.53 -49.79 -12.82
CA MET A 1183 34.62 -49.75 -11.66
C MET A 1183 35.10 -50.62 -10.47
N ASP A 1184 34.67 -50.30 -9.23
CA ASP A 1184 33.63 -51.07 -8.47
C ASP A 1184 33.56 -50.73 -6.96
N ASN A 1185 32.31 -50.66 -6.48
CA ASN A 1185 31.69 -51.08 -5.20
C ASN A 1185 32.07 -50.58 -3.77
N GLU A 1186 30.95 -50.38 -3.02
CA GLU A 1186 30.64 -50.75 -1.63
C GLU A 1186 30.99 -49.85 -0.40
N THR A 1187 29.90 -49.38 0.22
CA THR A 1187 29.53 -49.42 1.66
C THR A 1187 30.14 -48.47 2.72
N ARG A 1188 29.17 -47.95 3.50
CA ARG A 1188 29.10 -47.72 4.97
C ARG A 1188 29.66 -46.45 5.62
N GLU A 1189 28.71 -45.79 6.30
CA GLU A 1189 28.73 -45.25 7.67
C GLU A 1189 29.94 -44.42 8.13
N GLY A 1190 29.69 -43.16 8.51
CA GLY A 1190 30.66 -42.36 9.25
C GLY A 1190 30.20 -40.94 9.50
N GLN A 1191 29.73 -40.70 10.72
CA GLN A 1191 29.13 -39.50 11.27
C GLN A 1191 30.22 -38.46 11.69
N VAL A 1192 29.81 -37.18 11.86
CA VAL A 1192 30.42 -36.08 12.67
C VAL A 1192 31.57 -35.24 12.02
N PRO A 1193 31.80 -33.94 12.38
CA PRO A 1193 30.96 -32.74 12.30
C PRO A 1193 31.65 -31.54 11.57
N MET A 1194 30.94 -30.40 11.55
CA MET A 1194 31.42 -29.04 11.24
C MET A 1194 32.87 -28.69 11.65
N THR A 1195 33.60 -28.00 10.77
CA THR A 1195 34.13 -26.63 10.96
C THR A 1195 35.09 -26.23 9.83
N GLY A 1196 34.97 -25.00 9.33
CA GLY A 1196 36.14 -24.23 8.88
C GLY A 1196 36.17 -23.67 7.45
N LEU A 1197 35.77 -22.40 7.34
CA LEU A 1197 36.28 -21.34 6.43
C LEU A 1197 36.02 -21.45 4.92
N TYR A 1198 35.12 -20.62 4.36
CA TYR A 1198 35.39 -19.23 3.90
C TYR A 1198 36.66 -19.07 3.06
N SER A 1199 36.49 -18.89 1.74
CA SER A 1199 37.10 -17.81 0.95
C SER A 1199 36.90 -18.04 -0.55
N LEU A 1200 36.60 -16.93 -1.25
CA LEU A 1200 36.68 -16.68 -2.69
C LEU A 1200 35.46 -17.07 -3.55
N MET A 1201 34.50 -16.15 -3.65
CA MET A 1201 34.08 -15.62 -4.95
C MET A 1201 33.77 -14.13 -4.80
N ARG A 1202 34.58 -13.33 -5.48
CA ARG A 1202 34.18 -12.04 -6.07
C ARG A 1202 33.67 -12.32 -7.47
#